data_AF-A0A2T7E913-F1
#
_entry.id   AF-A0A2T7E913-F1
#
_cell.length_a   1.000
_cell.length_b   1.000
_cell.length_c   1.000
_cell.angle_alpha   90.00
_cell.angle_beta   90.00
_cell.angle_gamma   90.00
#
_symmetry.space_group_name_H-M   'P 1'
#
loop_
_entity.id
_entity.type
_entity.pdbx_description
1 polymer ?
#
loop_
_entity_poly.entity_id
_entity_poly.type
_entity_poly.pdbx_seq_one_letter_code
_entity_poly.pdbx_strand_id
1 'polypeptide(L)'
;MINTSLVVWRGGGKVSACGGNGLAGGGGGRVSIDVFSRHDDAQIFVHGGKSSGCLDNAGAAGTLYEEVPKSITVSNDNLSTQTDTVFLDPPYEPLWTNVLIRNRAKVSLPLRWSRIQAQGQILLAGATLTFGLTHYPYSEFELLAEELLMSDSTIKVFGALRMSVKMLLMWNSRMTIDGGRESGVATSLLEGSNLIVLKEASVIHSNANLGIHGQGVLNLSGQGDTIEAQRLILSLFYNIVVGPGAVLRGPLINGSSGDMAPKLNCEDESCPMEIFHPPEDCNLNSSLSFTLQICRVEDIDVSGLVQGTVINFNRARSVTVQTSGTISATGLGCRGGIGQGKVISSGISGGGGHGGKGGDGSYSGDHAEGGPAYGHADLPCELGSGSGNVSASSTAGGGIIVMGSLEQSLPNLSLSGSIEANGGSFTGLASHATIGGPGGGSGGTILLFVRTLLLKKDSVLSSVGGIGSNGSGGGGGGRIHFHWSDIPTGDDYVPFATVKGTIVTRGGTSEGHGFPGENGTITGKDCPKGLYGTFCKECPSGTYKNITGSSRSLCSPCPPNKLPHRAVYISVRGGAAETPCPYKCVSDRYRMPHCFTALEELIYTFGGPWWFGLLLSGLLVLLALVLSIARMKFVGTDELPGPAPTQHSSQIDHSFPFLESLNEVLETNRAEESHCHVHRMYFMGPNTFSEPWHLPHTPPEQISEIVYEDAFNKFVDEINALAAYQWWEGSIYIILCILSYPLAWSWQQWRRRMKLQKLREFVRSEYDHSCLRSCRSRALYEGLKVAATPDLMLGYLDFFLGGDEKRTDLPPRLHQRFPMSLIFGGDGSYMAPFSLHSDRVVTSLISQAVPSSIWHRLVAGLNAQLRLVRRGNLNATFLPVLKWLETHANPVLNTYRVRVDLAWFQTTALGYCQFGLVLHALGEAVAAELQGDSVIKTDQHSVNQNTYADSQLGHSMTNDALLRKRITSTILNVENLKMLKDRRDLFYPLSLILHNTKPVGHQDLVGLVISILLLADFSLVLLTFLQLYSYSMVDVLLVLFILPLGILAPFPAGINALFSHGPRRSAGLARVYALWNITSLVNVIVAFVCGILHYKSSNKKHPSMQPWNFGGDETSWWLFPTGLVLCKCIQARLVDWHVSILEIQDRAVYSNNPTIFWQ
;
A
#
# COMPACT_ATOMS: atom_id res chain seq x y z
N MET A 1 -67.13 -44.63 -46.54
CA MET A 1 -66.67 -45.39 -47.72
C MET A 1 -65.31 -44.84 -48.12
N ILE A 2 -64.21 -45.40 -47.60
CA ILE A 2 -62.85 -45.11 -48.07
C ILE A 2 -62.41 -46.39 -48.77
N ASN A 3 -62.68 -46.45 -50.06
CA ASN A 3 -62.21 -47.52 -50.93
C ASN A 3 -61.04 -46.94 -51.75
N THR A 4 -59.95 -46.58 -51.08
CA THR A 4 -58.66 -46.39 -51.76
C THR A 4 -58.01 -47.76 -51.80
N SER A 5 -58.10 -48.42 -52.94
CA SER A 5 -57.25 -49.55 -53.28
C SER A 5 -55.79 -49.08 -53.20
N LEU A 6 -55.14 -49.28 -52.06
CA LEU A 6 -53.72 -49.05 -51.90
C LEU A 6 -52.99 -50.03 -52.83
N VAL A 7 -52.57 -49.56 -54.00
CA VAL A 7 -51.76 -50.34 -54.93
C VAL A 7 -50.34 -50.41 -54.34
N VAL A 8 -49.94 -51.62 -53.96
CA VAL A 8 -48.60 -51.93 -53.46
C VAL A 8 -47.88 -52.75 -54.52
N TRP A 9 -46.72 -52.29 -54.95
CA TRP A 9 -45.93 -52.97 -55.98
C TRP A 9 -45.04 -54.02 -55.30
N ARG A 10 -45.24 -55.31 -55.62
CA ARG A 10 -44.49 -56.44 -55.07
C ARG A 10 -43.84 -57.25 -56.19
N GLY A 11 -42.52 -57.46 -56.10
CA GLY A 11 -41.71 -58.26 -57.04
C GLY A 11 -40.56 -57.48 -57.69
N GLY A 12 -39.53 -58.19 -58.17
CA GLY A 12 -38.30 -57.63 -58.76
C GLY A 12 -38.38 -57.33 -60.26
N GLY A 13 -39.51 -56.79 -60.74
CA GLY A 13 -39.71 -56.46 -62.15
C GLY A 13 -38.85 -55.28 -62.62
N LYS A 14 -38.55 -55.24 -63.93
CA LYS A 14 -37.85 -54.11 -64.56
C LYS A 14 -38.81 -53.31 -65.44
N VAL A 15 -38.95 -52.01 -65.16
CA VAL A 15 -39.65 -51.04 -66.01
C VAL A 15 -38.60 -50.16 -66.67
N SER A 16 -38.65 -50.03 -68.00
CA SER A 16 -37.63 -49.30 -68.74
C SER A 16 -38.26 -48.48 -69.85
N ALA A 17 -38.06 -47.18 -69.81
CA ALA A 17 -38.35 -46.24 -70.88
C ALA A 17 -37.04 -45.57 -71.30
N CYS A 18 -36.11 -46.36 -71.82
CA CYS A 18 -34.77 -45.88 -72.20
C CYS A 18 -34.69 -45.52 -73.68
N GLY A 19 -33.84 -44.56 -74.01
CA GLY A 19 -33.54 -44.20 -75.39
C GLY A 19 -32.77 -45.29 -76.13
N GLY A 20 -33.05 -45.46 -77.42
CA GLY A 20 -32.35 -46.43 -78.28
C GLY A 20 -30.90 -46.02 -78.57
N ASN A 21 -29.99 -46.99 -78.67
CA ASN A 21 -28.60 -46.73 -79.08
C ASN A 21 -28.53 -46.54 -80.60
N GLY A 22 -27.69 -45.62 -81.07
CA GLY A 22 -27.51 -45.37 -82.51
C GLY A 22 -26.49 -44.29 -82.80
N LEU A 23 -26.44 -43.78 -84.04
CA LEU A 23 -25.52 -42.72 -84.45
C LEU A 23 -25.63 -41.43 -83.60
N ALA A 24 -26.83 -41.12 -83.10
CA ALA A 24 -27.11 -39.89 -82.35
C ALA A 24 -27.74 -40.09 -80.95
N GLY A 25 -27.89 -41.33 -80.46
CA GLY A 25 -28.50 -41.64 -79.15
C GLY A 25 -29.95 -41.15 -78.96
N GLY A 26 -30.92 -42.05 -78.84
CA GLY A 26 -32.33 -41.68 -78.59
C GLY A 26 -32.53 -41.03 -77.22
N GLY A 27 -33.50 -40.11 -77.09
CA GLY A 27 -33.85 -39.52 -75.79
C GLY A 27 -34.53 -40.53 -74.84
N GLY A 28 -34.34 -40.34 -73.54
CA GLY A 28 -35.01 -41.11 -72.49
C GLY A 28 -36.51 -40.83 -72.45
N GLY A 29 -37.28 -41.87 -72.13
CA GLY A 29 -38.74 -41.79 -72.01
C GLY A 29 -39.19 -41.26 -70.65
N ARG A 30 -40.51 -41.15 -70.49
CA ARG A 30 -41.15 -40.66 -69.26
C ARG A 30 -41.93 -41.81 -68.61
N VAL A 31 -41.75 -41.99 -67.32
CA VAL A 31 -42.47 -42.99 -66.51
C VAL A 31 -43.17 -42.26 -65.38
N SER A 32 -44.48 -42.45 -65.27
CA SER A 32 -45.28 -41.99 -64.14
C SER A 32 -45.77 -43.20 -63.37
N ILE A 33 -45.64 -43.18 -62.04
CA ILE A 33 -46.02 -44.28 -61.16
C ILE A 33 -46.93 -43.74 -60.06
N ASP A 34 -48.12 -44.32 -59.96
CA ASP A 34 -49.08 -44.06 -58.89
C ASP A 34 -49.21 -45.32 -58.01
N VAL A 35 -48.29 -45.44 -57.03
CA VAL A 35 -48.18 -46.59 -56.12
C VAL A 35 -47.88 -46.06 -54.72
N PHE A 36 -48.59 -46.59 -53.71
CA PHE A 36 -48.49 -46.14 -52.32
C PHE A 36 -47.20 -46.57 -51.62
N SER A 37 -46.71 -47.79 -51.89
CA SER A 37 -45.42 -48.25 -51.39
C SER A 37 -44.71 -49.19 -52.37
N ARG A 38 -43.39 -49.00 -52.45
CA ARG A 38 -42.47 -49.82 -53.22
C ARG A 38 -41.60 -50.60 -52.23
N HIS A 39 -41.58 -51.93 -52.36
CA HIS A 39 -40.51 -52.75 -51.78
C HIS A 39 -39.33 -52.76 -52.76
N ASP A 40 -38.10 -52.61 -52.26
CA ASP A 40 -36.90 -52.10 -52.95
C ASP A 40 -36.40 -52.86 -54.21
N ASP A 41 -37.09 -53.91 -54.68
CA ASP A 41 -36.61 -54.79 -55.74
C ASP A 41 -36.95 -54.35 -57.18
N ALA A 42 -37.93 -53.45 -57.38
CA ALA A 42 -38.34 -53.03 -58.73
C ALA A 42 -37.37 -51.97 -59.30
N GLN A 43 -36.74 -52.27 -60.44
CA GLN A 43 -35.78 -51.38 -61.10
C GLN A 43 -36.44 -50.58 -62.21
N ILE A 44 -36.37 -49.24 -62.13
CA ILE A 44 -36.91 -48.33 -63.13
C ILE A 44 -35.77 -47.62 -63.85
N PHE A 45 -35.73 -47.72 -65.18
CA PHE A 45 -34.72 -47.08 -66.02
C PHE A 45 -35.36 -46.05 -66.96
N VAL A 46 -34.87 -44.82 -66.91
CA VAL A 46 -35.36 -43.68 -67.71
C VAL A 46 -34.21 -42.91 -68.36
N HIS A 47 -33.11 -43.56 -68.75
CA HIS A 47 -31.94 -42.86 -69.30
C HIS A 47 -31.99 -42.73 -70.83
N GLY A 48 -31.19 -41.82 -71.39
CA GLY A 48 -30.96 -41.70 -72.82
C GLY A 48 -30.20 -42.89 -73.41
N GLY A 49 -30.21 -43.01 -74.73
CA GLY A 49 -29.48 -44.01 -75.49
C GLY A 49 -28.04 -43.58 -75.79
N LYS A 50 -27.12 -44.54 -75.91
CA LYS A 50 -25.72 -44.28 -76.26
C LYS A 50 -25.61 -43.85 -77.72
N SER A 51 -24.78 -42.83 -77.95
CA SER A 51 -24.40 -42.34 -79.27
C SER A 51 -23.09 -42.99 -79.72
N SER A 52 -23.07 -43.60 -80.90
CA SER A 52 -21.83 -44.12 -81.50
C SER A 52 -21.07 -43.06 -82.30
N GLY A 53 -21.73 -41.99 -82.74
CA GLY A 53 -21.10 -40.88 -83.47
C GLY A 53 -20.39 -39.89 -82.56
N CYS A 54 -20.90 -39.67 -81.35
CA CYS A 54 -20.30 -38.81 -80.32
C CYS A 54 -20.38 -39.51 -78.96
N LEU A 55 -19.29 -40.14 -78.53
CA LEU A 55 -19.23 -40.88 -77.25
C LEU A 55 -19.62 -40.00 -76.04
N ASP A 56 -19.32 -38.70 -76.11
CA ASP A 56 -19.61 -37.74 -75.04
C ASP A 56 -21.04 -37.15 -75.08
N ASN A 57 -21.86 -37.53 -76.07
CA ASN A 57 -23.22 -37.00 -76.25
C ASN A 57 -24.25 -38.12 -76.44
N ALA A 58 -24.54 -38.85 -75.37
CA ALA A 58 -25.72 -39.72 -75.29
C ALA A 58 -27.01 -38.90 -75.35
N GLY A 59 -28.13 -39.55 -75.67
CA GLY A 59 -29.44 -38.90 -75.71
C GLY A 59 -29.85 -38.30 -74.36
N ALA A 60 -30.86 -37.44 -74.40
CA ALA A 60 -31.33 -36.70 -73.23
C ALA A 60 -31.83 -37.64 -72.12
N ALA A 61 -31.74 -37.19 -70.87
CA ALA A 61 -32.27 -37.93 -69.73
C ALA A 61 -33.80 -38.02 -69.80
N GLY A 62 -34.35 -39.17 -69.40
CA GLY A 62 -35.77 -39.33 -69.17
C GLY A 62 -36.17 -38.96 -67.75
N THR A 63 -37.47 -39.06 -67.48
CA THR A 63 -38.08 -38.56 -66.24
C THR A 63 -38.91 -39.64 -65.57
N LEU A 64 -38.73 -39.82 -64.27
CA LEU A 64 -39.55 -40.66 -63.41
C LEU A 64 -40.35 -39.76 -62.47
N TYR A 65 -41.67 -39.82 -62.53
CA TYR A 65 -42.57 -39.11 -61.62
C TYR A 65 -43.32 -40.11 -60.73
N GLU A 66 -43.27 -39.90 -59.42
CA GLU A 66 -43.97 -40.71 -58.42
C GLU A 66 -45.10 -39.87 -57.80
N GLU A 67 -46.35 -40.27 -58.01
CA GLU A 67 -47.54 -39.46 -57.68
C GLU A 67 -47.74 -39.32 -56.16
N VAL A 68 -47.51 -40.39 -55.39
CA VAL A 68 -47.71 -40.40 -53.93
C VAL A 68 -46.72 -39.50 -53.18
N PRO A 69 -45.39 -39.60 -53.39
CA PRO A 69 -44.44 -38.65 -52.82
C PRO A 69 -44.36 -37.33 -53.60
N LYS A 70 -45.08 -37.19 -54.74
CA LYS A 70 -45.00 -36.05 -55.66
C LYS A 70 -43.57 -35.70 -56.02
N SER A 71 -42.75 -36.72 -56.28
CA SER A 71 -41.33 -36.56 -56.58
C SER A 71 -41.05 -36.75 -58.06
N ILE A 72 -40.28 -35.82 -58.63
CA ILE A 72 -39.76 -35.91 -60.00
C ILE A 72 -38.26 -36.23 -59.94
N THR A 73 -37.86 -37.33 -60.58
CA THR A 73 -36.47 -37.74 -60.74
C THR A 73 -36.06 -37.69 -62.20
N VAL A 74 -35.02 -36.93 -62.52
CA VAL A 74 -34.38 -36.89 -63.83
C VAL A 74 -33.00 -37.52 -63.71
N SER A 75 -32.74 -38.59 -64.47
CA SER A 75 -31.45 -39.29 -64.40
C SER A 75 -31.03 -39.85 -65.75
N ASN A 76 -29.75 -39.65 -66.08
CA ASN A 76 -29.16 -40.21 -67.30
C ASN A 76 -28.29 -41.45 -67.04
N ASP A 77 -28.38 -42.05 -65.86
CA ASP A 77 -27.60 -43.24 -65.48
C ASP A 77 -26.09 -43.09 -65.75
N ASN A 78 -25.56 -41.88 -65.48
CA ASN A 78 -24.16 -41.51 -65.64
C ASN A 78 -23.64 -41.51 -67.09
N LEU A 79 -24.55 -41.53 -68.07
CA LEU A 79 -24.23 -41.28 -69.47
C LEU A 79 -23.98 -39.79 -69.69
N SER A 80 -22.84 -39.44 -70.29
CA SER A 80 -22.53 -38.07 -70.68
C SER A 80 -23.45 -37.61 -71.79
N THR A 81 -24.07 -36.45 -71.62
CA THR A 81 -24.96 -35.85 -72.63
C THR A 81 -24.71 -34.36 -72.76
N GLN A 82 -24.87 -33.82 -73.97
CA GLN A 82 -25.00 -32.39 -74.24
C GLN A 82 -26.45 -31.98 -74.49
N THR A 83 -27.37 -32.93 -74.61
CA THR A 83 -28.79 -32.66 -74.84
C THR A 83 -29.54 -32.48 -73.52
N ASP A 84 -30.27 -31.38 -73.41
CA ASP A 84 -31.02 -31.04 -72.21
C ASP A 84 -32.44 -31.65 -72.23
N THR A 85 -32.88 -32.12 -71.07
CA THR A 85 -34.28 -32.47 -70.82
C THR A 85 -35.05 -31.19 -70.49
N VAL A 86 -35.97 -30.80 -71.35
CA VAL A 86 -36.67 -29.52 -71.25
C VAL A 86 -37.87 -29.60 -70.29
N PHE A 87 -37.93 -28.70 -69.32
CA PHE A 87 -39.12 -28.41 -68.53
C PHE A 87 -39.77 -27.15 -69.09
N LEU A 88 -40.95 -27.31 -69.70
CA LEU A 88 -41.71 -26.18 -70.26
C LEU A 88 -42.45 -25.44 -69.15
N ASP A 89 -43.34 -26.12 -68.43
CA ASP A 89 -44.17 -25.49 -67.40
C ASP A 89 -44.26 -26.41 -66.17
N PRO A 90 -43.43 -26.17 -65.12
CA PRO A 90 -43.54 -26.88 -63.85
C PRO A 90 -44.92 -26.66 -63.20
N PRO A 91 -45.52 -27.68 -62.56
CA PRO A 91 -46.89 -27.59 -62.06
C PRO A 91 -47.02 -26.61 -60.88
N TYR A 92 -48.07 -25.78 -60.90
CA TYR A 92 -48.41 -24.86 -59.81
C TYR A 92 -49.23 -25.54 -58.70
N GLU A 93 -50.18 -26.40 -59.07
CA GLU A 93 -50.94 -27.25 -58.14
C GLU A 93 -51.23 -28.62 -58.78
N PRO A 94 -50.93 -29.75 -58.11
CA PRO A 94 -50.17 -29.87 -56.86
C PRO A 94 -48.67 -29.62 -57.08
N LEU A 95 -48.02 -28.93 -56.13
CA LEU A 95 -46.57 -28.73 -56.14
C LEU A 95 -45.81 -30.05 -55.99
N TRP A 96 -44.63 -30.13 -56.61
CA TRP A 96 -43.69 -31.20 -56.34
C TRP A 96 -43.17 -31.12 -54.91
N THR A 97 -43.01 -32.26 -54.25
CA THR A 97 -42.35 -32.31 -52.94
C THR A 97 -40.84 -32.36 -53.12
N ASN A 98 -40.34 -33.22 -54.02
CA ASN A 98 -38.90 -33.42 -54.24
C ASN A 98 -38.54 -33.38 -55.73
N VAL A 99 -37.55 -32.57 -56.09
CA VAL A 99 -36.97 -32.48 -57.44
C VAL A 99 -35.56 -33.04 -57.40
N LEU A 100 -35.34 -34.20 -58.00
CA LEU A 100 -34.06 -34.92 -57.97
C LEU A 100 -33.46 -34.96 -59.37
N ILE A 101 -32.35 -34.27 -59.59
CA ILE A 101 -31.61 -34.30 -60.87
C ILE A 101 -30.24 -34.92 -60.61
N ARG A 102 -30.00 -36.11 -61.15
CA ARG A 102 -28.83 -36.92 -60.79
C ARG A 102 -28.18 -37.67 -61.94
N ASN A 103 -26.93 -38.10 -61.75
CA ASN A 103 -26.18 -38.98 -62.65
C ASN A 103 -26.05 -38.40 -64.08
N ARG A 104 -25.42 -37.24 -64.23
CA ARG A 104 -25.16 -36.53 -65.51
C ARG A 104 -26.41 -36.13 -66.29
N ALA A 105 -27.55 -36.02 -65.62
CA ALA A 105 -28.73 -35.41 -66.20
C ALA A 105 -28.54 -33.90 -66.38
N LYS A 106 -29.05 -33.38 -67.50
CA LYS A 106 -29.12 -31.95 -67.79
C LYS A 106 -30.56 -31.54 -67.99
N VAL A 107 -31.00 -30.52 -67.27
CA VAL A 107 -32.37 -29.99 -67.32
C VAL A 107 -32.32 -28.52 -67.70
N SER A 108 -33.21 -28.11 -68.61
CA SER A 108 -33.29 -26.72 -69.09
C SER A 108 -34.72 -26.17 -68.99
N LEU A 109 -34.83 -24.93 -68.51
CA LEU A 109 -36.07 -24.15 -68.45
C LEU A 109 -35.97 -22.95 -69.39
N PRO A 110 -36.37 -23.10 -70.65
CA PRO A 110 -36.17 -22.08 -71.67
C PRO A 110 -37.26 -21.00 -71.70
N LEU A 111 -38.39 -21.18 -71.00
CA LEU A 111 -39.46 -20.18 -71.00
C LEU A 111 -39.08 -18.96 -70.15
N ARG A 112 -39.60 -17.79 -70.52
CA ARG A 112 -39.42 -16.57 -69.73
C ARG A 112 -40.25 -16.65 -68.45
N TRP A 113 -39.73 -16.14 -67.34
CA TRP A 113 -40.40 -16.17 -66.03
C TRP A 113 -40.74 -17.58 -65.54
N SER A 114 -39.90 -18.57 -65.90
CA SER A 114 -40.04 -19.92 -65.36
C SER A 114 -39.77 -19.96 -63.86
N ARG A 115 -40.59 -20.76 -63.18
CA ARG A 115 -40.51 -20.99 -61.73
C ARG A 115 -40.36 -22.48 -61.44
N ILE A 116 -39.40 -22.84 -60.60
CA ILE A 116 -39.33 -24.16 -59.96
C ILE A 116 -39.69 -23.98 -58.49
N GLN A 117 -40.75 -24.65 -58.05
CA GLN A 117 -41.16 -24.66 -56.66
C GLN A 117 -41.27 -26.10 -56.15
N ALA A 118 -40.52 -26.42 -55.10
CA ALA A 118 -40.58 -27.68 -54.38
C ALA A 118 -41.02 -27.44 -52.93
N GLN A 119 -41.89 -28.28 -52.37
CA GLN A 119 -42.28 -28.20 -50.96
C GLN A 119 -41.19 -28.67 -50.00
N GLY A 120 -40.34 -29.60 -50.44
CA GLY A 120 -39.24 -30.16 -49.65
C GLY A 120 -37.89 -29.84 -50.28
N GLN A 121 -37.34 -30.80 -51.03
CA GLN A 121 -35.94 -30.77 -51.44
C GLN A 121 -35.76 -30.65 -52.96
N ILE A 122 -34.80 -29.80 -53.37
CA ILE A 122 -34.18 -29.84 -54.69
C ILE A 122 -32.76 -30.39 -54.53
N LEU A 123 -32.50 -31.57 -55.12
CA LEU A 123 -31.21 -32.25 -55.08
C LEU A 123 -30.58 -32.27 -56.47
N LEU A 124 -29.37 -31.74 -56.58
CA LEU A 124 -28.51 -31.85 -57.75
C LEU A 124 -27.28 -32.71 -57.40
N ALA A 125 -27.10 -33.82 -58.10
CA ALA A 125 -25.98 -34.73 -57.90
C ALA A 125 -25.31 -35.13 -59.23
N GLY A 126 -24.14 -34.55 -59.51
CA GLY A 126 -23.48 -34.71 -60.81
C GLY A 126 -24.34 -34.21 -61.97
N ALA A 127 -25.08 -33.12 -61.80
CA ALA A 127 -26.13 -32.67 -62.72
C ALA A 127 -26.00 -31.19 -63.14
N THR A 128 -26.68 -30.82 -64.23
CA THR A 128 -26.78 -29.43 -64.68
C THR A 128 -28.23 -28.97 -64.73
N LEU A 129 -28.52 -27.83 -64.11
CA LEU A 129 -29.81 -27.14 -64.20
C LEU A 129 -29.59 -25.78 -64.86
N THR A 130 -30.27 -25.53 -65.97
CA THR A 130 -30.13 -24.31 -66.76
C THR A 130 -31.45 -23.54 -66.79
N PHE A 131 -31.40 -22.25 -66.45
CA PHE A 131 -32.51 -21.31 -66.59
C PHE A 131 -32.22 -20.34 -67.74
N GLY A 132 -33.18 -20.20 -68.65
CA GLY A 132 -33.07 -19.30 -69.79
C GLY A 132 -32.15 -19.79 -70.90
N LEU A 133 -31.96 -18.94 -71.90
CA LEU A 133 -31.17 -19.22 -73.09
C LEU A 133 -29.93 -18.31 -73.12
N THR A 134 -28.79 -18.87 -73.54
CA THR A 134 -27.47 -18.21 -73.56
C THR A 134 -27.44 -16.83 -74.22
N HIS A 135 -28.27 -16.60 -75.24
CA HIS A 135 -28.30 -15.35 -76.02
C HIS A 135 -29.41 -14.38 -75.61
N TYR A 136 -30.26 -14.74 -74.64
CA TYR A 136 -31.44 -13.95 -74.25
C TYR A 136 -31.57 -13.80 -72.71
N PRO A 137 -30.60 -13.17 -72.03
CA PRO A 137 -30.60 -13.02 -70.57
C PRO A 137 -31.57 -11.92 -70.09
N TYR A 138 -32.84 -11.95 -70.49
CA TYR A 138 -33.80 -10.85 -70.24
C TYR A 138 -34.87 -11.16 -69.18
N SER A 139 -34.91 -12.38 -68.65
CA SER A 139 -35.96 -12.84 -67.74
C SER A 139 -35.48 -13.02 -66.31
N GLU A 140 -36.41 -12.84 -65.38
CA GLU A 140 -36.26 -13.21 -63.98
C GLU A 140 -36.78 -14.64 -63.79
N PHE A 141 -36.03 -15.48 -63.06
CA PHE A 141 -36.38 -16.87 -62.77
C PHE A 141 -36.55 -17.07 -61.28
N GLU A 142 -37.49 -17.92 -60.90
CA GLU A 142 -37.78 -18.21 -59.50
C GLU A 142 -37.40 -19.65 -59.13
N LEU A 143 -36.67 -19.81 -58.02
CA LEU A 143 -36.36 -21.11 -57.42
C LEU A 143 -36.76 -21.08 -55.94
N LEU A 144 -37.74 -21.89 -55.56
CA LEU A 144 -38.20 -22.01 -54.17
C LEU A 144 -38.15 -23.46 -53.70
N ALA A 145 -37.56 -23.68 -52.53
CA ALA A 145 -37.50 -25.00 -51.88
C ALA A 145 -37.28 -24.83 -50.36
N GLU A 146 -37.52 -25.87 -49.57
CA GLU A 146 -36.98 -25.87 -48.19
C GLU A 146 -35.47 -26.10 -48.22
N GLU A 147 -35.00 -27.05 -49.01
CA GLU A 147 -33.59 -27.42 -49.09
C GLU A 147 -33.10 -27.47 -50.54
N LEU A 148 -31.98 -26.79 -50.84
CA LEU A 148 -31.24 -26.92 -52.09
C LEU A 148 -29.88 -27.56 -51.81
N LEU A 149 -29.73 -28.82 -52.22
CA LEU A 149 -28.50 -29.60 -52.05
C LEU A 149 -27.81 -29.78 -53.39
N MET A 150 -26.54 -29.37 -53.47
CA MET A 150 -25.72 -29.48 -54.68
C MET A 150 -24.43 -30.25 -54.40
N SER A 151 -24.19 -31.30 -55.17
CA SER A 151 -22.96 -32.10 -55.15
C SER A 151 -22.45 -32.31 -56.57
N ASP A 152 -21.20 -31.93 -56.85
CA ASP A 152 -20.57 -32.01 -58.19
C ASP A 152 -21.47 -31.46 -59.32
N SER A 153 -22.25 -30.42 -59.02
CA SER A 153 -23.36 -29.96 -59.87
C SER A 153 -23.23 -28.50 -60.27
N THR A 154 -23.90 -28.15 -61.37
CA THR A 154 -23.86 -26.79 -61.92
C THR A 154 -25.25 -26.22 -62.14
N ILE A 155 -25.54 -25.06 -61.54
CA ILE A 155 -26.70 -24.22 -61.90
C ILE A 155 -26.21 -23.10 -62.82
N LYS A 156 -26.86 -22.96 -63.98
CA LYS A 156 -26.60 -21.87 -64.93
C LYS A 156 -27.86 -21.03 -65.09
N VAL A 157 -27.74 -19.72 -64.95
CA VAL A 157 -28.85 -18.79 -65.13
C VAL A 157 -28.45 -17.76 -66.16
N PHE A 158 -29.26 -17.61 -67.21
CA PHE A 158 -29.13 -16.55 -68.20
C PHE A 158 -30.27 -15.53 -67.99
N GLY A 159 -30.03 -14.54 -67.15
CA GLY A 159 -31.01 -13.58 -66.65
C GLY A 159 -30.81 -13.29 -65.16
N ALA A 160 -31.88 -12.91 -64.46
CA ALA A 160 -31.87 -12.72 -63.01
C ALA A 160 -32.41 -13.96 -62.28
N LEU A 161 -31.84 -14.31 -61.14
CA LEU A 161 -32.34 -15.39 -60.28
C LEU A 161 -32.92 -14.82 -58.99
N ARG A 162 -34.16 -15.16 -58.68
CA ARG A 162 -34.80 -14.98 -57.38
C ARG A 162 -34.95 -16.34 -56.71
N MET A 163 -34.07 -16.60 -55.76
CA MET A 163 -34.03 -17.85 -55.01
C MET A 163 -34.49 -17.60 -53.58
N SER A 164 -35.37 -18.46 -53.06
CA SER A 164 -35.75 -18.48 -51.64
C SER A 164 -35.72 -19.91 -51.11
N VAL A 165 -34.73 -20.20 -50.26
CA VAL A 165 -34.51 -21.50 -49.65
C VAL A 165 -34.30 -21.39 -48.14
N LYS A 166 -34.62 -22.42 -47.37
CA LYS A 166 -34.23 -22.45 -45.94
C LYS A 166 -32.75 -22.82 -45.80
N MET A 167 -32.31 -23.83 -46.55
CA MET A 167 -30.96 -24.38 -46.49
C MET A 167 -30.35 -24.47 -47.90
N LEU A 168 -29.16 -23.88 -48.10
CA LEU A 168 -28.34 -24.05 -49.30
C LEU A 168 -27.02 -24.73 -48.92
N LEU A 169 -26.81 -25.95 -49.40
CA LEU A 169 -25.57 -26.70 -49.20
C LEU A 169 -24.93 -27.00 -50.56
N MET A 170 -23.72 -26.50 -50.76
CA MET A 170 -22.94 -26.72 -51.99
C MET A 170 -21.64 -27.47 -51.67
N TRP A 171 -21.41 -28.57 -52.38
CA TRP A 171 -20.21 -29.38 -52.31
C TRP A 171 -19.61 -29.53 -53.72
N ASN A 172 -18.39 -29.04 -53.94
CA ASN A 172 -17.72 -29.02 -55.26
C ASN A 172 -18.65 -28.61 -56.41
N SER A 173 -19.46 -27.58 -56.16
CA SER A 173 -20.57 -27.20 -57.02
C SER A 173 -20.49 -25.74 -57.46
N ARG A 174 -21.09 -25.42 -58.60
CA ARG A 174 -21.01 -24.07 -59.19
C ARG A 174 -22.40 -23.52 -59.51
N MET A 175 -22.65 -22.29 -59.11
CA MET A 175 -23.80 -21.50 -59.53
C MET A 175 -23.29 -20.30 -60.34
N THR A 176 -23.65 -20.22 -61.62
CA THR A 176 -23.26 -19.12 -62.51
C THR A 176 -24.49 -18.35 -62.96
N ILE A 177 -24.50 -17.05 -62.70
CA ILE A 177 -25.56 -16.12 -63.09
C ILE A 177 -24.97 -15.15 -64.11
N ASP A 178 -25.53 -15.20 -65.32
CA ASP A 178 -25.23 -14.29 -66.42
C ASP A 178 -26.42 -13.33 -66.60
N GLY A 179 -26.33 -12.17 -65.96
CA GLY A 179 -27.34 -11.11 -66.01
C GLY A 179 -27.33 -10.27 -67.29
N GLY A 180 -26.58 -10.64 -68.33
CA GLY A 180 -26.55 -9.92 -69.60
C GLY A 180 -25.81 -8.59 -69.57
N ARG A 181 -25.62 -7.99 -70.76
CA ARG A 181 -24.86 -6.74 -70.96
C ARG A 181 -25.73 -5.48 -71.02
N GLU A 182 -27.04 -5.61 -71.08
CA GLU A 182 -27.99 -4.51 -71.25
C GLU A 182 -28.69 -4.16 -69.93
N SER A 183 -28.95 -2.87 -69.71
CA SER A 183 -29.41 -2.24 -68.46
C SER A 183 -30.80 -2.65 -67.94
N GLY A 184 -31.47 -3.62 -68.57
CA GLY A 184 -32.84 -4.03 -68.24
C GLY A 184 -32.96 -5.21 -67.27
N VAL A 185 -31.85 -5.86 -66.90
CA VAL A 185 -31.89 -7.12 -66.12
C VAL A 185 -31.82 -6.83 -64.62
N ALA A 186 -32.78 -7.41 -63.88
CA ALA A 186 -32.95 -7.25 -62.45
C ALA A 186 -31.74 -7.79 -61.65
N THR A 187 -31.52 -7.19 -60.47
CA THR A 187 -30.57 -7.70 -59.46
C THR A 187 -30.93 -9.12 -59.07
N SER A 188 -29.97 -10.05 -59.07
CA SER A 188 -30.25 -11.41 -58.58
C SER A 188 -30.27 -11.45 -57.06
N LEU A 189 -31.25 -12.16 -56.51
CA LEU A 189 -31.57 -12.21 -55.09
C LEU A 189 -31.54 -13.66 -54.61
N LEU A 190 -30.61 -13.98 -53.69
CA LEU A 190 -30.51 -15.29 -53.07
C LEU A 190 -30.87 -15.19 -51.59
N GLU A 191 -32.03 -15.71 -51.21
CA GLU A 191 -32.48 -15.78 -49.83
C GLU A 191 -32.26 -17.20 -49.26
N GLY A 192 -31.46 -17.28 -48.20
CA GLY A 192 -31.20 -18.50 -47.42
C GLY A 192 -31.57 -18.28 -45.96
N SER A 193 -32.79 -18.63 -45.54
CA SER A 193 -33.30 -18.19 -44.23
C SER A 193 -32.52 -18.75 -43.03
N ASN A 194 -32.06 -20.00 -43.07
CA ASN A 194 -31.38 -20.66 -41.95
C ASN A 194 -29.88 -20.86 -42.17
N LEU A 195 -29.46 -21.40 -43.31
CA LEU A 195 -28.06 -21.79 -43.51
C LEU A 195 -27.65 -21.76 -44.98
N ILE A 196 -26.50 -21.14 -45.25
CA ILE A 196 -25.80 -21.22 -46.54
C ILE A 196 -24.38 -21.73 -46.28
N VAL A 197 -24.03 -22.87 -46.84
CA VAL A 197 -22.69 -23.47 -46.70
C VAL A 197 -22.12 -23.83 -48.06
N LEU A 198 -20.91 -23.32 -48.33
CA LEU A 198 -20.09 -23.73 -49.47
C LEU A 198 -18.92 -24.56 -48.95
N LYS A 199 -18.64 -25.69 -49.62
CA LYS A 199 -17.51 -26.58 -49.35
C LYS A 199 -16.83 -27.09 -50.62
N GLU A 200 -15.56 -27.47 -50.48
CA GLU A 200 -14.76 -28.17 -51.51
C GLU A 200 -14.73 -27.40 -52.84
N ALA A 201 -14.26 -26.15 -52.83
CA ALA A 201 -14.15 -25.30 -54.02
C ALA A 201 -15.49 -24.95 -54.70
N SER A 202 -16.54 -24.74 -53.89
CA SER A 202 -17.84 -24.33 -54.39
C SER A 202 -17.87 -22.85 -54.78
N VAL A 203 -18.51 -22.50 -55.89
CA VAL A 203 -18.48 -21.14 -56.44
C VAL A 203 -19.87 -20.61 -56.76
N ILE A 204 -20.19 -19.42 -56.24
CA ILE A 204 -21.31 -18.59 -56.70
C ILE A 204 -20.71 -17.41 -57.46
N HIS A 205 -20.99 -17.34 -58.75
CA HIS A 205 -20.44 -16.34 -59.64
C HIS A 205 -21.56 -15.60 -60.36
N SER A 206 -21.56 -14.26 -60.27
CA SER A 206 -22.51 -13.40 -60.99
C SER A 206 -21.78 -12.29 -61.74
N ASN A 207 -22.04 -12.12 -63.03
CA ASN A 207 -21.50 -10.98 -63.79
C ASN A 207 -22.29 -9.67 -63.61
N ALA A 208 -23.38 -9.71 -62.84
CA ALA A 208 -24.24 -8.58 -62.51
C ALA A 208 -24.28 -8.35 -60.98
N ASN A 209 -25.27 -7.58 -60.52
CA ASN A 209 -25.50 -7.34 -59.10
C ASN A 209 -26.09 -8.57 -58.41
N LEU A 210 -25.52 -8.96 -57.27
CA LEU A 210 -25.95 -10.11 -56.46
C LEU A 210 -26.21 -9.67 -55.02
N GLY A 211 -27.45 -9.85 -54.56
CA GLY A 211 -27.81 -9.76 -53.15
C GLY A 211 -27.99 -11.15 -52.55
N ILE A 212 -27.40 -11.37 -51.39
CA ILE A 212 -27.60 -12.58 -50.60
C ILE A 212 -28.16 -12.16 -49.24
N HIS A 213 -29.32 -12.71 -48.90
CA HIS A 213 -30.03 -12.44 -47.65
C HIS A 213 -30.21 -13.74 -46.87
N GLY A 214 -30.18 -13.66 -45.55
CA GLY A 214 -30.49 -14.83 -44.71
C GLY A 214 -30.50 -14.46 -43.26
N GLN A 215 -31.33 -15.11 -42.43
CA GLN A 215 -31.41 -14.79 -40.99
C GLN A 215 -30.42 -15.61 -40.15
N GLY A 216 -29.93 -16.73 -40.68
CA GLY A 216 -29.00 -17.61 -39.97
C GLY A 216 -27.53 -17.39 -40.34
N VAL A 217 -26.85 -18.47 -40.74
CA VAL A 217 -25.38 -18.47 -40.91
C VAL A 217 -24.98 -18.60 -42.39
N LEU A 218 -24.05 -17.75 -42.82
CA LEU A 218 -23.33 -17.90 -44.08
C LEU A 218 -21.92 -18.40 -43.77
N ASN A 219 -21.57 -19.60 -44.23
CA ASN A 219 -20.29 -20.23 -43.93
C ASN A 219 -19.58 -20.71 -45.20
N LEU A 220 -18.44 -20.11 -45.50
CA LEU A 220 -17.50 -20.57 -46.51
C LEU A 220 -16.44 -21.42 -45.81
N SER A 221 -16.46 -22.74 -46.04
CA SER A 221 -15.74 -23.68 -45.18
C SER A 221 -14.23 -23.76 -45.46
N GLY A 222 -13.75 -23.43 -46.67
CA GLY A 222 -12.32 -23.45 -46.96
C GLY A 222 -11.90 -23.23 -48.41
N GLN A 223 -10.68 -23.67 -48.72
CA GLN A 223 -9.92 -23.32 -49.92
C GLN A 223 -10.71 -23.51 -51.22
N GLY A 224 -10.81 -22.43 -52.01
CA GLY A 224 -11.50 -22.42 -53.30
C GLY A 224 -12.98 -22.01 -53.23
N ASP A 225 -13.58 -21.98 -52.03
CA ASP A 225 -14.95 -21.51 -51.86
C ASP A 225 -15.04 -20.01 -52.18
N THR A 226 -15.83 -19.64 -53.19
CA THR A 226 -15.84 -18.28 -53.72
C THR A 226 -17.27 -17.77 -53.92
N ILE A 227 -17.56 -16.58 -53.41
CA ILE A 227 -18.73 -15.79 -53.83
C ILE A 227 -18.21 -14.51 -54.46
N GLU A 228 -18.47 -14.35 -55.75
CA GLU A 228 -18.03 -13.17 -56.49
C GLU A 228 -19.14 -12.61 -57.37
N ALA A 229 -19.26 -11.29 -57.35
CA ALA A 229 -20.21 -10.55 -58.16
C ALA A 229 -19.64 -9.21 -58.61
N GLN A 230 -20.28 -8.56 -59.59
CA GLN A 230 -19.90 -7.20 -59.96
C GLN A 230 -20.17 -6.21 -58.82
N ARG A 231 -21.31 -6.39 -58.14
CA ARG A 231 -21.61 -5.81 -56.83
C ARG A 231 -22.21 -6.88 -55.94
N LEU A 232 -21.67 -7.02 -54.73
CA LEU A 232 -22.08 -8.03 -53.76
C LEU A 232 -22.67 -7.35 -52.52
N ILE A 233 -23.91 -7.70 -52.18
CA ILE A 233 -24.55 -7.27 -50.93
C ILE A 233 -24.89 -8.49 -50.10
N LEU A 234 -24.42 -8.51 -48.86
CA LEU A 234 -24.76 -9.53 -47.86
C LEU A 234 -25.56 -8.85 -46.75
N SER A 235 -26.76 -9.30 -46.44
CA SER A 235 -27.51 -8.72 -45.32
C SER A 235 -28.41 -9.68 -44.56
N LEU A 236 -28.79 -9.23 -43.35
CA LEU A 236 -29.69 -9.89 -42.40
C LEU A 236 -29.11 -11.13 -41.68
N PHE A 237 -27.85 -11.49 -41.92
CA PHE A 237 -27.24 -12.68 -41.33
C PHE A 237 -26.98 -12.53 -39.84
N TYR A 238 -27.18 -13.60 -39.07
CA TYR A 238 -26.70 -13.65 -37.70
C TYR A 238 -25.17 -13.73 -37.66
N ASN A 239 -24.57 -14.60 -38.48
CA ASN A 239 -23.13 -14.79 -38.53
C ASN A 239 -22.64 -15.03 -39.96
N ILE A 240 -21.57 -14.34 -40.36
CA ILE A 240 -20.86 -14.56 -41.61
C ILE A 240 -19.44 -15.04 -41.30
N VAL A 241 -19.13 -16.27 -41.73
CA VAL A 241 -17.83 -16.90 -41.56
C VAL A 241 -17.17 -17.09 -42.92
N VAL A 242 -16.05 -16.41 -43.12
CA VAL A 242 -15.19 -16.59 -44.29
C VAL A 242 -14.00 -17.42 -43.85
N GLY A 243 -14.02 -18.72 -44.14
CA GLY A 243 -12.97 -19.68 -43.81
C GLY A 243 -11.63 -19.39 -44.50
N PRO A 244 -10.52 -20.00 -44.05
CA PRO A 244 -9.20 -19.77 -44.61
C PRO A 244 -9.14 -20.27 -46.06
N GLY A 245 -8.68 -19.41 -46.96
CA GLY A 245 -8.64 -19.69 -48.41
C GLY A 245 -9.98 -19.52 -49.15
N ALA A 246 -11.06 -19.15 -48.45
CA ALA A 246 -12.31 -18.73 -49.07
C ALA A 246 -12.24 -17.24 -49.50
N VAL A 247 -13.04 -16.88 -50.52
CA VAL A 247 -13.01 -15.54 -51.12
C VAL A 247 -14.41 -14.95 -51.24
N LEU A 248 -14.62 -13.78 -50.64
CA LEU A 248 -15.74 -12.87 -50.94
C LEU A 248 -15.22 -11.73 -51.79
N ARG A 249 -15.76 -11.54 -52.99
CA ARG A 249 -15.24 -10.53 -53.92
C ARG A 249 -16.33 -9.69 -54.60
N GLY A 250 -16.11 -8.39 -54.64
CA GLY A 250 -16.78 -7.49 -55.57
C GLY A 250 -15.97 -6.21 -55.77
N PRO A 251 -15.51 -5.86 -56.99
CA PRO A 251 -15.97 -6.38 -58.29
C PRO A 251 -15.16 -7.57 -58.83
N LEU A 252 -15.58 -8.13 -59.98
CA LEU A 252 -14.93 -9.25 -60.68
C LEU A 252 -13.55 -8.87 -61.26
N ILE A 253 -12.58 -9.80 -61.21
CA ILE A 253 -11.18 -9.57 -61.64
C ILE A 253 -11.03 -9.27 -63.15
N ASN A 254 -11.99 -9.65 -63.99
CA ASN A 254 -11.98 -9.41 -65.44
C ASN A 254 -13.35 -8.93 -65.96
N GLY A 255 -14.14 -8.25 -65.12
CA GLY A 255 -15.45 -7.74 -65.53
C GLY A 255 -15.31 -6.77 -66.71
N SER A 256 -16.12 -6.95 -67.75
CA SER A 256 -16.15 -6.01 -68.89
C SER A 256 -16.48 -4.61 -68.40
N SER A 257 -15.81 -3.59 -68.93
CA SER A 257 -16.07 -2.16 -68.70
C SER A 257 -17.40 -1.70 -69.35
N GLY A 258 -18.51 -2.35 -68.98
CA GLY A 258 -19.87 -2.01 -69.42
C GLY A 258 -20.65 -1.24 -68.36
N ASP A 259 -21.90 -0.89 -68.64
CA ASP A 259 -22.78 -0.07 -67.77
C ASP A 259 -23.03 -0.65 -66.36
N MET A 260 -22.80 -1.95 -66.17
CA MET A 260 -22.93 -2.64 -64.87
C MET A 260 -21.68 -2.49 -63.98
N ALA A 261 -20.57 -1.96 -64.50
CA ALA A 261 -19.40 -1.69 -63.69
C ALA A 261 -19.68 -0.54 -62.70
N PRO A 262 -19.22 -0.63 -61.43
CA PRO A 262 -19.41 0.45 -60.48
C PRO A 262 -18.74 1.71 -61.03
N LYS A 263 -19.52 2.78 -61.23
CA LYS A 263 -18.97 4.10 -61.53
C LYS A 263 -18.15 4.55 -60.32
N LEU A 264 -16.84 4.52 -60.48
CA LEU A 264 -15.91 5.01 -59.49
C LEU A 264 -15.86 6.54 -59.67
N ASN A 265 -16.26 7.30 -58.65
CA ASN A 265 -16.19 8.76 -58.64
C ASN A 265 -14.72 9.21 -58.53
N CYS A 266 -13.95 9.02 -59.61
CA CYS A 266 -12.51 9.27 -59.63
C CYS A 266 -12.15 10.72 -59.97
N GLU A 267 -13.08 11.46 -60.59
CA GLU A 267 -12.89 12.83 -61.05
C GLU A 267 -13.59 13.86 -60.15
N ASP A 268 -14.54 13.42 -59.31
CA ASP A 268 -15.26 14.27 -58.38
C ASP A 268 -14.52 14.35 -57.04
N GLU A 269 -14.23 15.58 -56.59
CA GLU A 269 -13.76 15.85 -55.22
C GLU A 269 -14.88 15.73 -54.18
N SER A 270 -16.15 15.66 -54.60
CA SER A 270 -17.29 15.60 -53.69
C SER A 270 -17.54 14.17 -53.20
N CYS A 271 -17.51 13.99 -51.89
CA CYS A 271 -17.71 12.67 -51.30
C CYS A 271 -19.19 12.24 -51.35
N PRO A 272 -19.47 10.98 -51.73
CA PRO A 272 -20.83 10.45 -51.71
C PRO A 272 -21.33 10.38 -50.27
N MET A 273 -22.48 11.00 -50.02
CA MET A 273 -23.09 11.10 -48.69
C MET A 273 -23.43 9.73 -48.11
N GLU A 274 -23.61 8.71 -48.96
CA GLU A 274 -23.93 7.34 -48.57
C GLU A 274 -22.79 6.68 -47.79
N ILE A 275 -21.54 7.14 -47.93
CA ILE A 275 -20.41 6.65 -47.12
C ILE A 275 -20.60 7.02 -45.64
N PHE A 276 -21.16 8.20 -45.37
CA PHE A 276 -21.38 8.70 -44.02
C PHE A 276 -22.75 8.30 -43.46
N HIS A 277 -23.77 8.32 -44.31
CA HIS A 277 -25.17 8.02 -44.02
C HIS A 277 -25.66 6.90 -44.95
N PRO A 278 -25.24 5.65 -44.72
CA PRO A 278 -25.69 4.52 -45.53
C PRO A 278 -27.19 4.26 -45.33
N PRO A 279 -27.92 3.81 -46.37
CA PRO A 279 -29.36 3.58 -46.28
C PRO A 279 -29.71 2.52 -45.23
N GLU A 280 -30.74 2.80 -44.41
CA GLU A 280 -31.16 1.92 -43.32
C GLU A 280 -31.66 0.54 -43.81
N ASP A 281 -32.29 0.52 -44.99
CA ASP A 281 -32.97 -0.67 -45.51
C ASP A 281 -32.02 -1.69 -46.16
N CYS A 282 -30.72 -1.39 -46.27
CA CYS A 282 -29.71 -2.27 -46.89
C CYS A 282 -30.11 -2.79 -48.29
N ASN A 283 -30.99 -2.08 -49.00
CA ASN A 283 -31.53 -2.51 -50.28
C ASN A 283 -30.53 -2.30 -51.43
N LEU A 284 -30.60 -3.18 -52.42
CA LEU A 284 -29.85 -3.08 -53.67
C LEU A 284 -30.34 -1.89 -54.49
N ASN A 285 -29.65 -0.76 -54.41
CA ASN A 285 -29.85 0.34 -55.35
C ASN A 285 -28.62 0.47 -56.26
N SER A 286 -28.86 0.47 -57.57
CA SER A 286 -27.80 0.59 -58.59
C SER A 286 -27.09 1.95 -58.54
N SER A 287 -27.64 2.95 -57.85
CA SER A 287 -26.97 4.24 -57.64
C SER A 287 -25.89 4.24 -56.56
N LEU A 288 -25.83 3.22 -55.69
CA LEU A 288 -24.84 3.18 -54.59
C LEU A 288 -23.41 2.94 -55.13
N SER A 289 -22.43 3.57 -54.49
CA SER A 289 -21.00 3.45 -54.83
C SER A 289 -20.34 2.17 -54.29
N PHE A 290 -21.02 1.42 -53.42
CA PHE A 290 -20.50 0.20 -52.79
C PHE A 290 -20.33 -0.96 -53.78
N THR A 291 -19.15 -1.57 -53.79
CA THR A 291 -18.90 -2.80 -54.56
C THR A 291 -19.12 -4.04 -53.71
N LEU A 292 -18.84 -3.95 -52.41
CA LEU A 292 -19.15 -4.97 -51.42
C LEU A 292 -19.77 -4.31 -50.19
N GLN A 293 -21.01 -4.67 -49.87
CA GLN A 293 -21.71 -4.15 -48.69
C GLN A 293 -22.15 -5.31 -47.80
N ILE A 294 -21.78 -5.26 -46.52
CA ILE A 294 -22.28 -6.16 -45.48
C ILE A 294 -23.10 -5.35 -44.50
N CYS A 295 -24.38 -5.69 -44.33
CA CYS A 295 -25.35 -4.84 -43.64
C CYS A 295 -26.26 -5.64 -42.71
N ARG A 296 -26.54 -5.13 -41.50
CA ARG A 296 -27.39 -5.80 -40.48
C ARG A 296 -26.89 -7.23 -40.19
N VAL A 297 -25.69 -7.32 -39.62
CA VAL A 297 -25.07 -8.60 -39.24
C VAL A 297 -24.61 -8.51 -37.79
N GLU A 298 -24.85 -9.53 -36.96
CA GLU A 298 -24.33 -9.50 -35.58
C GLU A 298 -22.82 -9.69 -35.59
N ASP A 299 -22.35 -10.86 -36.03
CA ASP A 299 -20.94 -11.23 -36.00
C ASP A 299 -20.37 -11.53 -37.39
N ILE A 300 -19.19 -10.99 -37.67
CA ILE A 300 -18.44 -11.24 -38.91
C ILE A 300 -17.07 -11.76 -38.55
N ASP A 301 -16.76 -12.97 -38.99
CA ASP A 301 -15.48 -13.64 -38.77
C ASP A 301 -14.77 -13.91 -40.11
N VAL A 302 -13.65 -13.21 -40.32
CA VAL A 302 -12.86 -13.25 -41.55
C VAL A 302 -11.54 -13.94 -41.28
N SER A 303 -11.38 -15.14 -41.82
CA SER A 303 -10.12 -15.90 -41.86
C SER A 303 -9.60 -16.13 -43.29
N GLY A 304 -10.42 -15.88 -44.30
CA GLY A 304 -10.05 -15.84 -45.73
C GLY A 304 -9.90 -14.42 -46.28
N LEU A 305 -10.24 -14.22 -47.55
CA LEU A 305 -10.09 -12.95 -48.26
C LEU A 305 -11.44 -12.28 -48.54
N VAL A 306 -11.61 -11.04 -48.08
CA VAL A 306 -12.70 -10.14 -48.50
C VAL A 306 -12.10 -9.05 -49.37
N GLN A 307 -12.52 -8.96 -50.63
CA GLN A 307 -11.91 -8.07 -51.62
C GLN A 307 -12.94 -7.18 -52.31
N GLY A 308 -12.65 -5.88 -52.40
CA GLY A 308 -13.47 -4.95 -53.16
C GLY A 308 -12.93 -3.54 -53.27
N THR A 309 -13.51 -2.73 -54.17
CA THR A 309 -13.10 -1.33 -54.37
C THR A 309 -13.66 -0.41 -53.30
N VAL A 310 -14.96 -0.50 -53.02
CA VAL A 310 -15.61 0.24 -51.93
C VAL A 310 -16.31 -0.78 -51.04
N ILE A 311 -15.65 -1.10 -49.93
CA ILE A 311 -16.12 -2.09 -48.95
C ILE A 311 -16.80 -1.34 -47.81
N ASN A 312 -18.07 -1.66 -47.53
CA ASN A 312 -18.83 -1.06 -46.45
C ASN A 312 -19.38 -2.12 -45.49
N PHE A 313 -19.08 -1.97 -44.21
CA PHE A 313 -19.67 -2.74 -43.12
C PHE A 313 -20.62 -1.84 -42.34
N ASN A 314 -21.93 -2.01 -42.52
CA ASN A 314 -22.94 -1.19 -41.86
C ASN A 314 -23.74 -2.01 -40.83
N ARG A 315 -24.04 -1.40 -39.67
CA ARG A 315 -24.85 -2.03 -38.61
C ARG A 315 -24.37 -3.44 -38.25
N ALA A 316 -23.05 -3.58 -38.13
CA ALA A 316 -22.40 -4.77 -37.61
C ALA A 316 -22.15 -4.61 -36.10
N ARG A 317 -22.28 -5.68 -35.30
CA ARG A 317 -21.99 -5.62 -33.86
C ARG A 317 -20.52 -5.91 -33.56
N SER A 318 -19.95 -6.90 -34.23
CA SER A 318 -18.54 -7.26 -34.08
C SER A 318 -17.94 -7.68 -35.41
N VAL A 319 -16.77 -7.11 -35.73
CA VAL A 319 -15.95 -7.54 -36.88
C VAL A 319 -14.64 -8.10 -36.33
N THR A 320 -14.37 -9.35 -36.65
CA THR A 320 -13.18 -10.08 -36.23
C THR A 320 -12.41 -10.55 -37.45
N VAL A 321 -11.14 -10.16 -37.55
CA VAL A 321 -10.24 -10.63 -38.62
C VAL A 321 -9.17 -11.51 -37.98
N GLN A 322 -9.24 -12.80 -38.28
CA GLN A 322 -8.28 -13.80 -37.79
C GLN A 322 -6.90 -13.63 -38.43
N THR A 323 -5.89 -14.34 -37.94
CA THR A 323 -4.49 -14.20 -38.37
C THR A 323 -4.26 -14.48 -39.85
N SER A 324 -5.02 -15.39 -40.46
CA SER A 324 -4.99 -15.64 -41.92
C SER A 324 -5.93 -14.76 -42.72
N GLY A 325 -6.77 -13.98 -42.04
CA GLY A 325 -7.82 -13.16 -42.64
C GLY A 325 -7.29 -11.86 -43.22
N THR A 326 -7.83 -11.49 -44.38
CA THR A 326 -7.44 -10.27 -45.09
C THR A 326 -8.67 -9.58 -45.67
N ILE A 327 -8.86 -8.29 -45.34
CA ILE A 327 -9.82 -7.42 -46.00
C ILE A 327 -9.02 -6.46 -46.89
N SER A 328 -9.12 -6.61 -48.21
CA SER A 328 -8.26 -5.90 -49.17
C SER A 328 -9.02 -5.09 -50.20
N ALA A 329 -8.71 -3.81 -50.27
CA ALA A 329 -9.05 -2.90 -51.35
C ALA A 329 -7.80 -2.48 -52.15
N THR A 330 -6.74 -3.30 -52.10
CA THR A 330 -5.44 -2.97 -52.69
C THR A 330 -5.47 -2.96 -54.21
N GLY A 331 -5.02 -1.86 -54.83
CA GLY A 331 -4.94 -1.70 -56.28
C GLY A 331 -6.28 -1.74 -57.01
N LEU A 332 -7.39 -1.52 -56.28
CA LEU A 332 -8.76 -1.55 -56.82
C LEU A 332 -9.39 -0.16 -56.93
N GLY A 333 -8.64 0.90 -56.62
CA GLY A 333 -9.07 2.29 -56.74
C GLY A 333 -9.00 2.84 -58.17
N CYS A 334 -8.79 4.14 -58.29
CA CYS A 334 -8.81 4.83 -59.57
C CYS A 334 -7.50 4.60 -60.35
N ARG A 335 -7.59 4.35 -61.66
CA ARG A 335 -6.41 4.27 -62.56
C ARG A 335 -5.89 5.65 -62.98
N GLY A 336 -6.78 6.63 -63.12
CA GLY A 336 -6.48 8.06 -63.14
C GLY A 336 -6.98 8.71 -61.85
N GLY A 337 -7.32 10.00 -61.91
CA GLY A 337 -8.01 10.70 -60.82
C GLY A 337 -7.36 12.03 -60.43
N ILE A 338 -7.85 12.63 -59.36
CA ILE A 338 -7.44 13.97 -58.89
C ILE A 338 -5.93 14.05 -58.63
N GLY A 339 -5.35 13.02 -58.01
CA GLY A 339 -3.93 12.93 -57.72
C GLY A 339 -3.14 12.12 -58.73
N GLN A 340 -3.55 12.12 -60.00
CA GLN A 340 -2.85 11.38 -61.05
C GLN A 340 -1.42 11.93 -61.26
N GLY A 341 -0.43 11.03 -61.32
CA GLY A 341 0.95 11.39 -61.68
C GLY A 341 1.09 11.72 -63.17
N LYS A 342 1.96 12.67 -63.55
CA LYS A 342 2.16 13.04 -64.97
C LYS A 342 2.96 11.98 -65.71
N VAL A 343 2.64 11.74 -66.99
CA VAL A 343 3.44 10.89 -67.90
C VAL A 343 4.18 11.74 -68.90
N ILE A 344 5.45 11.42 -69.14
CA ILE A 344 6.27 12.04 -70.19
C ILE A 344 6.43 11.08 -71.38
N SER A 345 6.77 11.62 -72.56
CA SER A 345 6.88 10.85 -73.82
C SER A 345 7.92 9.72 -73.78
N SER A 346 8.91 9.80 -72.88
CA SER A 346 9.91 8.75 -72.62
C SER A 346 9.39 7.55 -71.83
N GLY A 347 8.08 7.50 -71.51
CA GLY A 347 7.43 6.35 -70.89
C GLY A 347 7.54 6.29 -69.36
N ILE A 348 8.19 7.28 -68.74
CA ILE A 348 8.26 7.44 -67.28
C ILE A 348 7.03 8.19 -66.78
N SER A 349 6.59 7.85 -65.56
CA SER A 349 5.55 8.62 -64.90
C SER A 349 5.88 8.94 -63.45
N GLY A 350 5.32 10.06 -62.98
CA GLY A 350 5.18 10.32 -61.57
C GLY A 350 4.26 9.29 -60.91
N GLY A 351 4.44 9.08 -59.61
CA GLY A 351 3.51 8.28 -58.80
C GLY A 351 2.18 9.00 -58.57
N GLY A 352 1.11 8.26 -58.32
CA GLY A 352 -0.15 8.84 -57.88
C GLY A 352 -0.03 9.44 -56.47
N GLY A 353 -0.68 10.57 -56.21
CA GLY A 353 -0.81 11.16 -54.88
C GLY A 353 -2.20 10.90 -54.29
N HIS A 354 -2.28 10.71 -52.98
CA HIS A 354 -3.52 10.66 -52.18
C HIS A 354 -3.06 10.58 -50.72
N GLY A 355 -3.51 11.45 -49.81
CA GLY A 355 -2.95 11.53 -48.46
C GLY A 355 -1.58 12.22 -48.40
N GLY A 356 -0.59 11.67 -49.12
CA GLY A 356 0.72 12.27 -49.40
C GLY A 356 0.96 12.49 -50.89
N LYS A 357 1.91 13.37 -51.24
CA LYS A 357 2.30 13.62 -52.64
C LYS A 357 2.93 12.36 -53.24
N GLY A 358 2.60 12.05 -54.49
CA GLY A 358 3.31 11.04 -55.28
C GLY A 358 4.76 11.45 -55.53
N GLY A 359 5.66 10.48 -55.60
CA GLY A 359 7.06 10.72 -55.93
C GLY A 359 7.21 11.14 -57.39
N ASP A 360 8.21 11.98 -57.66
CA ASP A 360 8.51 12.41 -59.02
C ASP A 360 9.35 11.34 -59.76
N GLY A 361 9.08 11.12 -61.04
CA GLY A 361 9.90 10.27 -61.91
C GLY A 361 11.08 11.06 -62.48
N SER A 362 12.27 10.45 -62.52
CA SER A 362 13.46 11.05 -63.15
C SER A 362 14.29 10.01 -63.88
N TYR A 363 14.59 10.28 -65.14
CA TYR A 363 15.49 9.46 -65.94
C TYR A 363 16.22 10.33 -66.97
N SER A 364 17.55 10.25 -66.98
CA SER A 364 18.41 10.87 -68.01
C SER A 364 18.14 12.36 -68.31
N GLY A 365 17.67 13.14 -67.33
CA GLY A 365 17.42 14.58 -67.45
C GLY A 365 15.94 14.97 -67.65
N ASP A 366 15.06 14.02 -68.00
CA ASP A 366 13.62 14.25 -68.02
C ASP A 366 13.01 14.10 -66.62
N HIS A 367 12.01 14.93 -66.31
CA HIS A 367 11.35 14.96 -65.00
C HIS A 367 9.82 14.87 -65.16
N ALA A 368 9.21 13.90 -64.48
CA ALA A 368 7.77 13.71 -64.44
C ALA A 368 7.25 13.96 -63.02
N GLU A 369 6.47 15.02 -62.83
CA GLU A 369 5.93 15.36 -61.51
C GLU A 369 4.94 14.29 -61.01
N GLY A 370 5.09 13.92 -59.74
CA GLY A 370 4.14 13.09 -58.99
C GLY A 370 2.85 13.84 -58.69
N GLY A 371 1.78 13.06 -58.50
CA GLY A 371 0.44 13.61 -58.24
C GLY A 371 0.34 14.34 -56.89
N PRO A 372 -0.49 15.40 -56.79
CA PRO A 372 -0.71 16.11 -55.53
C PRO A 372 -1.47 15.25 -54.51
N ALA A 373 -1.32 15.58 -53.22
CA ALA A 373 -2.19 15.06 -52.17
C ALA A 373 -3.55 15.79 -52.19
N TYR A 374 -4.65 15.06 -52.07
CA TYR A 374 -6.02 15.60 -52.05
C TYR A 374 -6.88 14.94 -50.97
N GLY A 375 -8.09 15.46 -50.79
CA GLY A 375 -9.09 14.98 -49.84
C GLY A 375 -8.87 15.46 -48.39
N HIS A 376 -9.90 15.26 -47.56
CA HIS A 376 -9.86 15.70 -46.15
C HIS A 376 -9.23 14.66 -45.23
N ALA A 377 -8.37 15.09 -44.31
CA ALA A 377 -7.71 14.19 -43.37
C ALA A 377 -8.63 13.70 -42.25
N ASP A 378 -9.57 14.52 -41.78
CA ASP A 378 -10.40 14.23 -40.60
C ASP A 378 -11.70 13.47 -40.90
N LEU A 379 -12.07 13.30 -42.17
CA LEU A 379 -13.16 12.45 -42.65
C LEU A 379 -12.89 12.07 -44.12
N PRO A 380 -11.87 11.23 -44.41
CA PRO A 380 -11.52 10.85 -45.77
C PRO A 380 -12.58 9.93 -46.37
N CYS A 381 -12.86 10.11 -47.66
CA CYS A 381 -13.92 9.39 -48.38
C CYS A 381 -13.61 9.20 -49.87
N GLU A 382 -12.40 9.58 -50.29
CA GLU A 382 -11.95 9.54 -51.66
C GLU A 382 -11.18 8.23 -51.96
N LEU A 383 -11.27 7.78 -53.20
CA LEU A 383 -10.47 6.65 -53.71
C LEU A 383 -9.04 7.12 -53.96
N GLY A 384 -8.06 6.21 -53.85
CA GLY A 384 -6.69 6.48 -54.27
C GLY A 384 -6.57 6.63 -55.79
N SER A 385 -5.71 7.55 -56.23
CA SER A 385 -5.39 7.81 -57.64
C SER A 385 -4.25 6.94 -58.16
N GLY A 386 -4.29 6.66 -59.46
CA GLY A 386 -3.28 5.88 -60.16
C GLY A 386 -2.11 6.70 -60.71
N SER A 387 -1.16 6.01 -61.33
CA SER A 387 0.00 6.63 -61.98
C SER A 387 -0.26 6.80 -63.47
N GLY A 388 -0.18 8.02 -63.99
CA GLY A 388 -0.16 8.26 -65.42
C GLY A 388 -1.48 8.08 -66.17
N ASN A 389 -1.45 8.24 -67.50
CA ASN A 389 -2.64 8.32 -68.36
C ASN A 389 -3.21 6.94 -68.73
N VAL A 390 -4.54 6.84 -68.84
CA VAL A 390 -5.31 5.60 -69.08
C VAL A 390 -4.96 4.93 -70.41
N SER A 391 -4.43 5.68 -71.38
CA SER A 391 -3.99 5.19 -72.70
C SER A 391 -2.63 4.48 -72.69
N ALA A 392 -1.84 4.60 -71.62
CA ALA A 392 -0.54 3.95 -71.42
C ALA A 392 -0.59 2.94 -70.26
N SER A 393 0.51 2.22 -70.02
CA SER A 393 0.65 1.38 -68.81
C SER A 393 0.46 2.26 -67.57
N SER A 394 -0.49 1.92 -66.69
CA SER A 394 -0.84 2.67 -65.48
C SER A 394 -1.14 1.72 -64.32
N THR A 395 -0.74 2.11 -63.11
CA THR A 395 -1.14 1.41 -61.87
C THR A 395 -2.36 2.07 -61.26
N ALA A 396 -3.28 1.29 -60.70
CA ALA A 396 -4.44 1.80 -59.95
C ALA A 396 -4.06 2.20 -58.52
N GLY A 397 -4.77 3.18 -57.95
CA GLY A 397 -4.68 3.50 -56.51
C GLY A 397 -5.40 2.47 -55.63
N GLY A 398 -5.38 2.68 -54.32
CA GLY A 398 -6.14 1.89 -53.35
C GLY A 398 -7.63 2.27 -53.28
N GLY A 399 -8.49 1.34 -52.86
CA GLY A 399 -9.92 1.57 -52.69
C GLY A 399 -10.31 2.21 -51.34
N ILE A 400 -11.60 2.17 -51.02
CA ILE A 400 -12.18 2.67 -49.77
C ILE A 400 -12.66 1.48 -48.92
N ILE A 401 -12.28 1.46 -47.64
CA ILE A 401 -12.81 0.53 -46.64
C ILE A 401 -13.47 1.35 -45.54
N VAL A 402 -14.78 1.18 -45.36
CA VAL A 402 -15.58 1.87 -44.34
C VAL A 402 -16.21 0.84 -43.41
N MET A 403 -16.05 1.05 -42.11
CA MET A 403 -16.69 0.23 -41.08
C MET A 403 -17.50 1.11 -40.12
N GLY A 404 -18.80 0.87 -40.04
CA GLY A 404 -19.78 1.68 -39.32
C GLY A 404 -20.19 2.94 -40.09
N SER A 405 -20.96 3.80 -39.42
CA SER A 405 -21.42 5.09 -39.92
C SER A 405 -21.44 6.14 -38.81
N LEU A 406 -21.77 7.40 -39.16
CA LEU A 406 -21.95 8.47 -38.16
C LEU A 406 -23.12 8.20 -37.19
N GLU A 407 -24.17 7.53 -37.68
CA GLU A 407 -25.36 7.18 -36.90
C GLU A 407 -25.15 5.91 -36.08
N GLN A 408 -24.44 4.93 -36.65
CA GLN A 408 -24.24 3.61 -36.06
C GLN A 408 -22.76 3.20 -36.13
N SER A 409 -22.02 3.52 -35.07
CA SER A 409 -20.63 3.07 -34.93
C SER A 409 -20.54 1.56 -34.66
N LEU A 410 -19.51 0.92 -35.19
CA LEU A 410 -19.15 -0.47 -34.91
C LEU A 410 -18.71 -0.62 -33.43
N PRO A 411 -19.42 -1.39 -32.60
CA PRO A 411 -19.08 -1.54 -31.19
C PRO A 411 -17.69 -2.15 -30.94
N ASN A 412 -17.33 -3.20 -31.70
CA ASN A 412 -16.09 -3.94 -31.50
C ASN A 412 -15.41 -4.29 -32.82
N LEU A 413 -14.15 -3.86 -32.97
CA LEU A 413 -13.26 -4.27 -34.06
C LEU A 413 -12.02 -4.95 -33.48
N SER A 414 -11.86 -6.24 -33.78
CA SER A 414 -10.72 -7.05 -33.35
C SER A 414 -9.91 -7.52 -34.55
N LEU A 415 -8.67 -7.06 -34.65
CA LEU A 415 -7.77 -7.32 -35.77
C LEU A 415 -6.59 -8.18 -35.32
N SER A 416 -6.43 -9.34 -35.96
CA SER A 416 -5.25 -10.19 -35.85
C SER A 416 -4.57 -10.52 -37.19
N GLY A 417 -5.29 -10.44 -38.30
CA GLY A 417 -4.75 -10.47 -39.66
C GLY A 417 -4.52 -9.07 -40.23
N SER A 418 -4.91 -8.83 -41.48
CA SER A 418 -4.68 -7.55 -42.17
C SER A 418 -5.92 -6.89 -42.77
N ILE A 419 -5.95 -5.55 -42.71
CA ILE A 419 -6.85 -4.69 -43.48
C ILE A 419 -5.97 -3.79 -44.35
N GLU A 420 -6.16 -3.85 -45.66
CA GLU A 420 -5.24 -3.26 -46.63
C GLU A 420 -5.97 -2.48 -47.72
N ALA A 421 -5.62 -1.21 -47.90
CA ALA A 421 -6.07 -0.37 -49.00
C ALA A 421 -4.85 0.18 -49.74
N ASN A 422 -3.88 -0.67 -50.08
CA ASN A 422 -2.60 -0.22 -50.65
C ASN A 422 -2.75 0.17 -52.13
N GLY A 423 -1.82 1.00 -52.62
CA GLY A 423 -1.71 1.34 -54.03
C GLY A 423 -1.18 0.18 -54.87
N GLY A 424 -1.60 0.11 -56.14
CA GLY A 424 -1.12 -0.88 -57.09
C GLY A 424 0.36 -0.67 -57.40
N SER A 425 1.11 -1.77 -57.44
CA SER A 425 2.52 -1.78 -57.84
C SER A 425 2.67 -2.37 -59.23
N PHE A 426 3.63 -1.89 -60.02
CA PHE A 426 3.92 -2.47 -61.32
C PHE A 426 4.70 -3.78 -61.16
N THR A 427 4.08 -4.90 -61.52
CA THR A 427 4.68 -6.24 -61.47
C THR A 427 4.95 -6.76 -62.89
N GLY A 428 5.72 -5.99 -63.67
CA GLY A 428 6.11 -6.39 -65.01
C GLY A 428 7.34 -7.30 -65.02
N LEU A 429 7.16 -8.61 -65.19
CA LEU A 429 8.22 -9.54 -65.60
C LEU A 429 8.53 -9.40 -67.11
N ALA A 430 8.68 -8.18 -67.61
CA ALA A 430 8.99 -7.90 -69.00
C ALA A 430 10.42 -7.35 -69.10
N SER A 431 11.31 -8.19 -69.64
CA SER A 431 12.62 -7.92 -70.23
C SER A 431 13.32 -6.60 -69.86
N HIS A 432 14.59 -6.71 -69.44
CA HIS A 432 15.60 -5.65 -69.27
C HIS A 432 15.83 -4.68 -70.47
N ALA A 433 14.88 -4.55 -71.40
CA ALA A 433 14.98 -3.80 -72.66
C ALA A 433 13.91 -2.69 -72.85
N THR A 434 12.91 -2.53 -71.97
CA THR A 434 11.99 -1.37 -72.04
C THR A 434 12.40 -0.31 -71.02
N ILE A 435 12.97 0.78 -71.52
CA ILE A 435 13.29 1.98 -70.75
C ILE A 435 11.96 2.70 -70.43
N GLY A 436 11.65 2.87 -69.15
CA GLY A 436 10.46 3.58 -68.67
C GLY A 436 9.23 2.67 -68.44
N GLY A 437 8.62 2.78 -67.26
CA GLY A 437 7.36 2.11 -66.92
C GLY A 437 6.48 3.00 -66.04
N PRO A 438 5.27 2.57 -65.66
CA PRO A 438 4.41 3.35 -64.79
C PRO A 438 5.03 3.55 -63.39
N GLY A 439 4.66 4.66 -62.78
CA GLY A 439 4.87 4.94 -61.36
C GLY A 439 4.00 4.06 -60.47
N GLY A 440 4.10 4.26 -59.16
CA GLY A 440 3.28 3.56 -58.18
C GLY A 440 1.92 4.23 -57.99
N GLY A 441 0.86 3.43 -57.76
CA GLY A 441 -0.46 3.95 -57.41
C GLY A 441 -0.48 4.46 -55.98
N SER A 442 -1.30 5.45 -55.67
CA SER A 442 -1.42 5.95 -54.28
C SER A 442 -2.19 4.97 -53.38
N GLY A 443 -1.94 5.02 -52.07
CA GLY A 443 -2.76 4.31 -51.08
C GLY A 443 -4.21 4.81 -51.07
N GLY A 444 -5.15 4.02 -50.57
CA GLY A 444 -6.58 4.32 -50.50
C GLY A 444 -7.02 4.94 -49.17
N THR A 445 -8.30 4.82 -48.88
CA THR A 445 -8.93 5.37 -47.65
C THR A 445 -9.43 4.25 -46.76
N ILE A 446 -9.08 4.32 -45.47
CA ILE A 446 -9.68 3.47 -44.43
C ILE A 446 -10.37 4.38 -43.41
N LEU A 447 -11.70 4.27 -43.32
CA LEU A 447 -12.54 5.07 -42.43
C LEU A 447 -13.24 4.16 -41.42
N LEU A 448 -12.94 4.35 -40.14
CA LEU A 448 -13.44 3.47 -39.07
C LEU A 448 -14.29 4.26 -38.07
N PHE A 449 -15.60 4.04 -38.09
CA PHE A 449 -16.53 4.50 -37.05
C PHE A 449 -16.63 3.42 -35.97
N VAL A 450 -15.81 3.53 -34.93
CA VAL A 450 -15.63 2.44 -33.94
C VAL A 450 -15.74 2.95 -32.51
N ARG A 451 -16.27 2.11 -31.62
CA ARG A 451 -16.27 2.36 -30.17
C ARG A 451 -15.07 1.73 -29.49
N THR A 452 -14.74 0.48 -29.84
CA THR A 452 -13.57 -0.24 -29.31
C THR A 452 -12.73 -0.85 -30.42
N LEU A 453 -11.41 -0.79 -30.25
CA LEU A 453 -10.41 -1.25 -31.22
C LEU A 453 -9.34 -2.10 -30.54
N LEU A 454 -9.15 -3.32 -31.03
CA LEU A 454 -8.11 -4.23 -30.58
C LEU A 454 -7.23 -4.66 -31.76
N LEU A 455 -6.02 -4.10 -31.87
CA LEU A 455 -4.99 -4.56 -32.81
C LEU A 455 -3.99 -5.46 -32.07
N LYS A 456 -3.93 -6.74 -32.42
CA LYS A 456 -2.97 -7.71 -31.86
C LYS A 456 -1.57 -7.53 -32.46
N LYS A 457 -0.54 -8.14 -31.86
CA LYS A 457 0.88 -7.88 -32.17
C LYS A 457 1.24 -8.05 -33.66
N ASP A 458 0.66 -9.03 -34.33
CA ASP A 458 0.97 -9.37 -35.73
C ASP A 458 -0.03 -8.78 -36.74
N SER A 459 -0.95 -7.93 -36.28
CA SER A 459 -1.99 -7.37 -37.14
C SER A 459 -1.47 -6.18 -37.96
N VAL A 460 -1.94 -6.03 -39.19
CA VAL A 460 -1.51 -4.96 -40.10
C VAL A 460 -2.72 -4.15 -40.59
N LEU A 461 -2.69 -2.83 -40.36
CA LEU A 461 -3.63 -1.88 -40.95
C LEU A 461 -2.86 -0.97 -41.92
N SER A 462 -3.04 -1.15 -43.23
CA SER A 462 -2.15 -0.55 -44.23
C SER A 462 -2.88 0.22 -45.32
N SER A 463 -2.39 1.43 -45.61
CA SER A 463 -2.74 2.23 -46.80
C SER A 463 -1.46 2.83 -47.39
N VAL A 464 -0.58 1.95 -47.88
CA VAL A 464 0.75 2.28 -48.39
C VAL A 464 0.70 2.55 -49.90
N GLY A 465 1.53 3.47 -50.38
CA GLY A 465 1.68 3.73 -51.81
C GLY A 465 2.37 2.57 -52.53
N GLY A 466 1.99 2.33 -53.78
CA GLY A 466 2.57 1.30 -54.64
C GLY A 466 4.00 1.61 -55.07
N ILE A 467 4.72 0.57 -55.46
CA ILE A 467 6.10 0.65 -55.94
C ILE A 467 6.12 1.08 -57.41
N GLY A 468 6.90 2.12 -57.72
CA GLY A 468 7.14 2.59 -59.08
C GLY A 468 8.26 1.82 -59.78
N SER A 469 8.16 1.68 -61.10
CA SER A 469 9.19 1.05 -61.93
C SER A 469 10.49 1.87 -62.03
N ASN A 470 11.53 1.32 -62.67
CA ASN A 470 12.85 1.95 -62.77
C ASN A 470 12.79 3.37 -63.40
N GLY A 471 13.16 4.38 -62.63
CA GLY A 471 13.13 5.80 -63.03
C GLY A 471 11.77 6.50 -62.82
N SER A 472 10.74 5.78 -62.41
CA SER A 472 9.40 6.31 -62.14
C SER A 472 9.17 6.53 -60.64
N GLY A 473 8.26 7.45 -60.33
CA GLY A 473 7.99 7.84 -58.94
C GLY A 473 7.16 6.82 -58.16
N GLY A 474 7.43 6.69 -56.86
CA GLY A 474 6.61 5.87 -55.96
C GLY A 474 5.27 6.52 -55.63
N GLY A 475 4.23 5.73 -55.34
CA GLY A 475 2.91 6.29 -55.00
C GLY A 475 2.87 6.96 -53.62
N GLY A 476 2.05 7.99 -53.43
CA GLY A 476 1.80 8.59 -52.11
C GLY A 476 1.07 7.62 -51.17
N GLY A 477 1.36 7.69 -49.87
CA GLY A 477 0.65 6.89 -48.86
C GLY A 477 -0.75 7.46 -48.58
N GLY A 478 -1.76 6.60 -48.38
CA GLY A 478 -3.17 7.00 -48.28
C GLY A 478 -3.61 7.49 -46.90
N ARG A 479 -4.93 7.48 -46.65
CA ARG A 479 -5.53 8.07 -45.43
C ARG A 479 -6.16 7.00 -44.55
N ILE A 480 -5.91 7.08 -43.24
CA ILE A 480 -6.57 6.25 -42.22
C ILE A 480 -7.15 7.18 -41.16
N HIS A 481 -8.47 7.12 -40.96
CA HIS A 481 -9.16 7.93 -39.97
C HIS A 481 -9.95 7.07 -38.98
N PHE A 482 -9.74 7.35 -37.68
CA PHE A 482 -10.51 6.74 -36.58
C PHE A 482 -11.54 7.72 -36.02
N HIS A 483 -12.81 7.47 -36.33
CA HIS A 483 -13.93 8.25 -35.80
C HIS A 483 -14.51 7.56 -34.56
N TRP A 484 -14.08 7.99 -33.38
CA TRP A 484 -14.51 7.41 -32.10
C TRP A 484 -15.93 7.85 -31.70
N SER A 485 -16.77 6.89 -31.28
CA SER A 485 -18.04 7.15 -30.61
C SER A 485 -17.90 6.99 -29.08
N ASP A 486 -18.70 7.76 -28.32
CA ASP A 486 -18.82 7.65 -26.86
C ASP A 486 -17.49 7.55 -26.10
N ILE A 487 -16.55 8.50 -26.34
CA ILE A 487 -15.25 8.53 -25.65
C ILE A 487 -15.50 8.71 -24.13
N PRO A 488 -15.16 7.72 -23.28
CA PRO A 488 -15.36 7.85 -21.85
C PRO A 488 -14.41 8.91 -21.28
N THR A 489 -14.82 9.62 -20.22
CA THR A 489 -14.04 10.71 -19.61
C THR A 489 -14.07 10.63 -18.09
N GLY A 490 -13.04 11.17 -17.43
CA GLY A 490 -12.97 11.18 -15.96
C GLY A 490 -12.79 9.78 -15.38
N ASP A 491 -13.53 9.48 -14.30
CA ASP A 491 -13.39 8.22 -13.56
C ASP A 491 -13.83 6.98 -14.37
N ASP A 492 -14.72 7.17 -15.35
CA ASP A 492 -15.21 6.13 -16.26
C ASP A 492 -14.24 5.81 -17.41
N TYR A 493 -13.12 6.55 -17.52
CA TYR A 493 -12.14 6.32 -18.58
C TYR A 493 -11.51 4.93 -18.48
N VAL A 494 -11.68 4.17 -19.55
CA VAL A 494 -11.03 2.88 -19.81
C VAL A 494 -10.42 2.95 -21.20
N PRO A 495 -9.19 2.44 -21.42
CA PRO A 495 -8.57 2.42 -22.74
C PRO A 495 -9.41 1.58 -23.71
N PHE A 496 -10.12 2.25 -24.63
CA PHE A 496 -10.97 1.62 -25.64
C PHE A 496 -10.19 1.21 -26.91
N ALA A 497 -8.97 1.69 -27.07
CA ALA A 497 -8.08 1.35 -28.18
C ALA A 497 -6.78 0.72 -27.66
N THR A 498 -6.55 -0.56 -27.98
CA THR A 498 -5.31 -1.27 -27.69
C THR A 498 -4.57 -1.58 -28.99
N VAL A 499 -3.51 -0.82 -29.26
CA VAL A 499 -2.71 -0.96 -30.47
C VAL A 499 -1.40 -1.66 -30.16
N LYS A 500 -1.32 -2.97 -30.44
CA LYS A 500 -0.07 -3.76 -30.36
C LYS A 500 0.49 -4.09 -31.74
N GLY A 501 -0.32 -4.01 -32.79
CA GLY A 501 0.06 -4.25 -34.18
C GLY A 501 0.61 -3.02 -34.90
N THR A 502 0.70 -3.11 -36.24
CA THR A 502 1.29 -2.07 -37.08
C THR A 502 0.23 -1.32 -37.89
N ILE A 503 0.33 0.01 -37.92
CA ILE A 503 -0.49 0.88 -38.77
C ILE A 503 0.47 1.60 -39.72
N VAL A 504 0.30 1.46 -41.03
CA VAL A 504 1.27 1.91 -42.02
C VAL A 504 0.58 2.73 -43.12
N THR A 505 1.04 3.98 -43.31
CA THR A 505 0.60 4.88 -44.38
C THR A 505 1.80 5.44 -45.15
N ARG A 506 2.84 4.62 -45.35
CA ARG A 506 4.09 5.07 -45.97
C ARG A 506 3.90 5.34 -47.46
N GLY A 507 4.62 6.30 -48.01
CA GLY A 507 4.77 6.43 -49.45
C GLY A 507 5.51 5.23 -50.05
N GLY A 508 5.12 4.87 -51.27
CA GLY A 508 5.74 3.82 -52.06
C GLY A 508 7.16 4.17 -52.46
N THR A 509 7.99 3.14 -52.59
CA THR A 509 9.36 3.27 -53.07
C THR A 509 9.41 3.29 -54.59
N SER A 510 10.45 3.90 -55.15
CA SER A 510 10.79 3.88 -56.57
C SER A 510 12.01 2.99 -56.79
N GLU A 511 12.03 2.24 -57.90
CA GLU A 511 13.26 1.58 -58.35
C GLU A 511 14.12 2.56 -59.16
N GLY A 512 15.45 2.52 -59.00
CA GLY A 512 16.39 3.37 -59.76
C GLY A 512 16.45 4.84 -59.30
N HIS A 513 16.40 5.78 -60.25
CA HIS A 513 16.57 7.23 -60.02
C HIS A 513 15.27 8.00 -59.70
N GLY A 514 14.12 7.32 -59.59
CA GLY A 514 12.86 7.97 -59.20
C GLY A 514 12.83 8.36 -57.72
N PHE A 515 11.96 9.29 -57.34
CA PHE A 515 11.77 9.68 -55.94
C PHE A 515 10.66 8.85 -55.26
N PRO A 516 10.80 8.53 -53.96
CA PRO A 516 9.74 7.89 -53.20
C PRO A 516 8.56 8.84 -52.98
N GLY A 517 7.36 8.28 -52.82
CA GLY A 517 6.19 9.06 -52.43
C GLY A 517 6.27 9.55 -50.98
N GLU A 518 5.53 10.61 -50.66
CA GLU A 518 5.36 11.08 -49.30
C GLU A 518 4.42 10.17 -48.49
N ASN A 519 4.57 10.20 -47.16
CA ASN A 519 3.69 9.47 -46.26
C ASN A 519 2.30 10.10 -46.21
N GLY A 520 1.30 9.25 -46.06
CA GLY A 520 -0.08 9.64 -45.84
C GLY A 520 -0.40 10.03 -44.41
N THR A 521 -1.68 10.25 -44.14
CA THR A 521 -2.18 10.77 -42.86
C THR A 521 -2.88 9.71 -42.02
N ILE A 522 -2.55 9.66 -40.73
CA ILE A 522 -3.30 8.90 -39.72
C ILE A 522 -3.92 9.92 -38.76
N THR A 523 -5.24 10.05 -38.80
CA THR A 523 -6.00 11.01 -38.00
C THR A 523 -7.02 10.31 -37.12
N GLY A 524 -7.53 11.02 -36.13
CA GLY A 524 -8.60 10.53 -35.27
C GLY A 524 -9.42 11.70 -34.75
N LYS A 525 -10.67 11.41 -34.38
CA LYS A 525 -11.59 12.42 -33.85
C LYS A 525 -10.96 13.22 -32.70
N ASP A 526 -11.29 14.50 -32.64
CA ASP A 526 -10.82 15.39 -31.57
C ASP A 526 -11.18 14.85 -30.19
N CYS A 527 -10.15 14.70 -29.35
CA CYS A 527 -10.32 14.17 -28.01
C CYS A 527 -10.92 15.21 -27.06
N PRO A 528 -11.74 14.76 -26.09
CA PRO A 528 -12.25 15.61 -25.02
C PRO A 528 -11.12 16.08 -24.09
N LYS A 529 -11.48 16.96 -23.14
CA LYS A 529 -10.55 17.53 -22.14
C LYS A 529 -9.80 16.41 -21.39
N GLY A 530 -8.52 16.63 -21.07
CA GLY A 530 -7.65 15.66 -20.38
C GLY A 530 -7.01 14.57 -21.26
N LEU A 531 -7.51 14.34 -22.48
CA LEU A 531 -7.01 13.29 -23.39
C LEU A 531 -6.33 13.88 -24.64
N TYR A 532 -5.39 13.16 -25.27
CA TYR A 532 -4.70 13.61 -26.50
C TYR A 532 -4.28 12.44 -27.42
N GLY A 533 -3.90 12.79 -28.65
CA GLY A 533 -3.46 11.86 -29.70
C GLY A 533 -4.60 11.18 -30.44
N THR A 534 -4.29 10.42 -31.48
CA THR A 534 -5.27 9.71 -32.33
C THR A 534 -6.17 8.74 -31.57
N PHE A 535 -5.69 8.19 -30.44
CA PHE A 535 -6.39 7.19 -29.62
C PHE A 535 -6.88 7.76 -28.28
N CYS A 536 -6.89 9.08 -28.09
CA CYS A 536 -7.30 9.77 -26.87
C CYS A 536 -6.70 9.15 -25.59
N LYS A 537 -5.37 9.18 -25.50
CA LYS A 537 -4.61 8.77 -24.31
C LYS A 537 -4.58 9.88 -23.27
N GLU A 538 -4.46 9.52 -22.00
CA GLU A 538 -4.35 10.46 -20.88
C GLU A 538 -3.12 11.37 -21.03
N CYS A 539 -3.28 12.68 -20.83
CA CYS A 539 -2.15 13.61 -20.79
C CYS A 539 -1.08 13.18 -19.74
N PRO A 540 0.22 13.42 -19.99
CA PRO A 540 1.28 13.06 -19.06
C PRO A 540 1.10 13.67 -17.65
N SER A 541 1.60 12.99 -16.62
CA SER A 541 1.56 13.48 -15.24
C SER A 541 2.20 14.87 -15.12
N GLY A 542 1.53 15.80 -14.43
CA GLY A 542 1.99 17.18 -14.29
C GLY A 542 1.62 18.09 -15.48
N THR A 543 0.74 17.63 -16.37
CA THR A 543 0.12 18.46 -17.42
C THR A 543 -1.40 18.39 -17.34
N TYR A 544 -2.09 19.43 -17.81
CA TYR A 544 -3.55 19.48 -17.93
C TYR A 544 -3.97 19.96 -19.32
N LYS A 545 -5.20 19.66 -19.71
CA LYS A 545 -5.78 20.09 -20.98
C LYS A 545 -7.26 20.41 -20.83
N ASN A 546 -7.60 21.68 -21.06
CA ASN A 546 -8.94 22.24 -20.86
C ASN A 546 -9.75 22.45 -22.15
N ILE A 547 -9.15 22.28 -23.32
CA ILE A 547 -9.78 22.42 -24.64
C ILE A 547 -9.91 21.06 -25.34
N THR A 548 -10.86 20.95 -26.27
CA THR A 548 -10.98 19.77 -27.16
C THR A 548 -9.91 19.82 -28.24
N GLY A 549 -9.41 18.65 -28.66
CA GLY A 549 -8.44 18.53 -29.75
C GLY A 549 -7.61 17.25 -29.65
N SER A 550 -6.75 16.95 -30.62
CA SER A 550 -5.92 15.73 -30.58
C SER A 550 -4.41 15.97 -30.48
N SER A 551 -3.93 17.22 -30.56
CA SER A 551 -2.49 17.50 -30.51
C SER A 551 -1.91 17.42 -29.10
N ARG A 552 -0.68 16.89 -29.01
CA ARG A 552 0.06 16.74 -27.74
C ARG A 552 0.45 18.08 -27.11
N SER A 553 0.65 19.12 -27.92
CA SER A 553 0.96 20.48 -27.48
C SER A 553 -0.15 21.12 -26.65
N LEU A 554 -1.38 20.58 -26.68
CA LEU A 554 -2.49 21.06 -25.86
C LEU A 554 -2.38 20.63 -24.39
N CYS A 555 -1.57 19.62 -24.06
CA CYS A 555 -1.28 19.25 -22.67
C CYS A 555 -0.28 20.26 -22.08
N SER A 556 -0.80 21.27 -21.39
CA SER A 556 -0.02 22.36 -20.80
C SER A 556 0.54 21.97 -19.42
N PRO A 557 1.78 22.35 -19.07
CA PRO A 557 2.35 22.03 -17.76
C PRO A 557 1.61 22.75 -16.63
N CYS A 558 1.43 22.06 -15.51
CA CYS A 558 0.77 22.63 -14.34
C CYS A 558 1.69 23.64 -13.64
N PRO A 559 1.17 24.79 -13.16
CA PRO A 559 1.98 25.82 -12.53
C PRO A 559 2.62 25.32 -11.21
N PRO A 560 3.95 25.44 -11.04
CA PRO A 560 4.67 24.89 -9.88
C PRO A 560 4.30 25.58 -8.56
N ASN A 561 3.85 26.84 -8.60
CA ASN A 561 3.48 27.62 -7.42
C ASN A 561 2.26 27.07 -6.66
N LYS A 562 1.52 26.12 -7.25
CA LYS A 562 0.36 25.47 -6.62
C LYS A 562 0.68 24.08 -6.07
N LEU A 563 1.92 23.58 -6.23
CA LEU A 563 2.35 22.29 -5.69
C LEU A 563 3.01 22.49 -4.32
N PRO A 564 2.49 21.89 -3.24
CA PRO A 564 3.16 21.89 -1.95
C PRO A 564 4.57 21.29 -2.05
N HIS A 565 5.54 21.80 -1.26
CA HIS A 565 6.95 21.36 -1.31
C HIS A 565 7.16 19.84 -1.11
N ARG A 566 6.20 19.12 -0.50
CA ARG A 566 6.24 17.68 -0.25
C ARG A 566 5.16 16.90 -1.00
N ALA A 567 4.76 17.39 -2.17
CA ALA A 567 3.77 16.76 -3.05
C ALA A 567 4.35 16.38 -4.42
N VAL A 568 3.79 15.35 -5.04
CA VAL A 568 4.14 14.87 -6.38
C VAL A 568 2.86 14.72 -7.20
N TYR A 569 2.88 15.18 -8.46
CA TYR A 569 1.76 15.00 -9.38
C TYR A 569 1.52 13.52 -9.67
N ILE A 570 0.25 13.14 -9.75
CA ILE A 570 -0.18 11.77 -10.07
C ILE A 570 -0.92 11.76 -11.41
N SER A 571 -0.83 10.63 -12.11
CA SER A 571 -1.73 10.33 -13.22
C SER A 571 -3.10 9.94 -12.65
N VAL A 572 -4.16 10.60 -13.12
CA VAL A 572 -5.55 10.23 -12.83
C VAL A 572 -6.20 9.68 -14.08
N ARG A 573 -7.20 8.82 -13.88
CA ARG A 573 -7.98 8.26 -14.99
C ARG A 573 -8.63 9.37 -15.79
N GLY A 574 -8.53 9.29 -17.11
CA GLY A 574 -9.06 10.31 -18.03
C GLY A 574 -8.20 11.58 -18.14
N GLY A 575 -7.06 11.65 -17.44
CA GLY A 575 -6.15 12.81 -17.44
C GLY A 575 -6.72 14.04 -16.72
N ALA A 576 -5.87 15.03 -16.45
CA ALA A 576 -6.28 16.26 -15.78
C ALA A 576 -6.92 17.25 -16.77
N ALA A 577 -8.19 17.57 -16.57
CA ALA A 577 -8.90 18.55 -17.39
C ALA A 577 -8.65 20.01 -16.95
N GLU A 578 -8.49 20.23 -15.64
CA GLU A 578 -8.44 21.56 -15.03
C GLU A 578 -7.30 21.70 -14.00
N THR A 579 -7.00 22.94 -13.60
CA THR A 579 -6.04 23.23 -12.52
C THR A 579 -6.79 23.52 -11.21
N PRO A 580 -6.27 23.09 -10.04
CA PRO A 580 -4.98 22.45 -9.81
C PRO A 580 -4.93 20.98 -10.23
N CYS A 581 -3.80 20.58 -10.80
CA CYS A 581 -3.59 19.20 -11.22
C CYS A 581 -3.51 18.27 -10.01
N PRO A 582 -4.01 17.04 -10.13
CA PRO A 582 -4.06 16.10 -9.02
C PRO A 582 -2.65 15.74 -8.55
N TYR A 583 -2.42 15.86 -7.25
CA TYR A 583 -1.17 15.54 -6.58
C TYR A 583 -1.45 14.70 -5.34
N LYS A 584 -0.43 13.97 -4.89
CA LYS A 584 -0.43 13.31 -3.57
C LYS A 584 0.83 13.69 -2.82
N CYS A 585 0.79 13.62 -1.49
CA CYS A 585 1.98 13.81 -0.69
C CYS A 585 2.98 12.66 -0.91
N VAL A 586 4.29 12.91 -0.74
CA VAL A 586 5.36 11.90 -0.94
C VAL A 586 5.17 10.66 -0.06
N SER A 587 4.52 10.81 1.10
CA SER A 587 4.23 9.75 2.05
C SER A 587 2.90 10.02 2.77
N ASP A 588 2.23 8.97 3.23
CA ASP A 588 1.01 9.01 4.06
C ASP A 588 1.21 9.73 5.41
N ARG A 589 2.46 10.03 5.79
CA ARG A 589 2.80 10.83 6.97
C ARG A 589 2.32 12.28 6.88
N TYR A 590 2.11 12.78 5.67
CA TYR A 590 1.76 14.17 5.41
C TYR A 590 0.30 14.26 5.00
N ARG A 591 -0.47 15.16 5.64
CA ARG A 591 -1.90 15.33 5.34
C ARG A 591 -2.14 16.35 4.23
N MET A 592 -2.99 15.98 3.27
CA MET A 592 -3.48 16.90 2.24
C MET A 592 -4.38 17.97 2.89
N PRO A 593 -4.41 19.22 2.38
CA PRO A 593 -3.85 19.66 1.10
C PRO A 593 -2.39 20.16 1.14
N HIS A 594 -1.88 20.63 2.29
CA HIS A 594 -0.56 21.29 2.35
C HIS A 594 0.63 20.35 2.56
N CYS A 595 0.36 19.05 2.77
CA CYS A 595 1.38 18.04 3.10
C CYS A 595 2.19 18.39 4.36
N PHE A 596 1.51 18.92 5.38
CA PHE A 596 2.10 19.20 6.70
C PHE A 596 2.07 17.96 7.60
N THR A 597 2.95 17.97 8.62
CA THR A 597 2.88 17.02 9.74
C THR A 597 1.76 17.40 10.70
N ALA A 598 1.27 16.46 11.52
CA ALA A 598 0.17 16.70 12.46
C ALA A 598 0.48 17.83 13.48
N LEU A 599 1.76 18.00 13.87
CA LEU A 599 2.19 19.08 14.75
C LEU A 599 2.18 20.44 14.04
N GLU A 600 2.69 20.49 12.81
CA GLU A 600 2.68 21.72 11.99
C GLU A 600 1.25 22.16 11.68
N GLU A 601 0.36 21.22 11.37
CA GLU A 601 -1.06 21.50 11.17
C GLU A 601 -1.66 22.17 12.42
N LEU A 602 -1.40 21.64 13.62
CA LEU A 602 -1.82 22.27 14.88
C LEU A 602 -1.22 23.69 15.03
N ILE A 603 0.08 23.87 14.81
CA ILE A 603 0.74 25.18 14.96
C ILE A 603 0.15 26.22 13.99
N TYR A 604 -0.04 25.84 12.72
CA TYR A 604 -0.55 26.74 11.70
C TYR A 604 -2.06 26.99 11.80
N THR A 605 -2.85 26.05 12.36
CA THR A 605 -4.26 26.32 12.68
C THR A 605 -4.43 27.45 13.71
N PHE A 606 -3.47 27.60 14.63
CA PHE A 606 -3.46 28.70 15.61
C PHE A 606 -2.71 29.96 15.15
N GLY A 607 -2.47 30.13 13.84
CA GLY A 607 -1.83 31.33 13.30
C GLY A 607 -0.31 31.29 13.28
N GLY A 608 0.31 30.12 13.45
CA GLY A 608 1.74 29.89 13.35
C GLY A 608 2.47 29.79 14.70
N PRO A 609 3.80 29.56 14.68
CA PRO A 609 4.57 29.21 15.89
C PRO A 609 4.49 30.23 17.02
N TRP A 610 4.44 31.53 16.67
CA TRP A 610 4.41 32.62 17.64
C TRP A 610 3.09 32.72 18.38
N TRP A 611 1.97 32.66 17.66
CA TRP A 611 0.63 32.73 18.26
C TRP A 611 0.31 31.50 19.09
N PHE A 612 0.69 30.31 18.60
CA PHE A 612 0.57 29.07 19.36
C PHE A 612 1.36 29.12 20.67
N GLY A 613 2.60 29.63 20.65
CA GLY A 613 3.43 29.79 21.84
C GLY A 613 2.84 30.75 22.88
N LEU A 614 2.31 31.89 22.44
CA LEU A 614 1.67 32.86 23.33
C LEU A 614 0.40 32.28 23.99
N LEU A 615 -0.46 31.62 23.20
CA LEU A 615 -1.67 30.96 23.72
C LEU A 615 -1.33 29.86 24.74
N LEU A 616 -0.35 29.02 24.44
CA LEU A 616 0.10 27.97 25.36
C LEU A 616 0.65 28.57 26.66
N SER A 617 1.44 29.64 26.58
CA SER A 617 1.97 30.31 27.78
C SER A 617 0.86 30.91 28.66
N GLY A 618 -0.13 31.57 28.05
CA GLY A 618 -1.28 32.13 28.76
C GLY A 618 -2.13 31.06 29.45
N LEU A 619 -2.36 29.93 28.77
CA LEU A 619 -3.08 28.79 29.34
C LEU A 619 -2.34 28.18 30.54
N LEU A 620 -1.01 28.03 30.45
CA LEU A 620 -0.19 27.48 31.54
C LEU A 620 -0.24 28.37 32.79
N VAL A 621 -0.17 29.69 32.63
CA VAL A 621 -0.27 30.64 33.75
C VAL A 621 -1.66 30.61 34.38
N LEU A 622 -2.72 30.56 33.57
CA LEU A 622 -4.10 30.47 34.08
C LEU A 622 -4.33 29.18 34.87
N LEU A 623 -3.90 28.03 34.33
CA LEU A 623 -3.99 26.75 35.03
C LEU A 623 -3.14 26.72 36.31
N ALA A 624 -1.96 27.36 36.31
CA ALA A 624 -1.12 27.45 37.50
C ALA A 624 -1.77 28.29 38.61
N LEU A 625 -2.46 29.38 38.25
CA LEU A 625 -3.25 30.18 39.20
C LEU A 625 -4.39 29.37 39.80
N VAL A 626 -5.12 28.60 38.96
CA VAL A 626 -6.19 27.71 39.43
C VAL A 626 -5.66 26.65 40.39
N LEU A 627 -4.53 26.00 40.08
CA LEU A 627 -3.88 25.02 40.96
C LEU A 627 -3.39 25.67 42.27
N SER A 628 -2.88 26.90 42.22
CA SER A 628 -2.46 27.63 43.42
C SER A 628 -3.64 27.96 44.32
N ILE A 629 -4.77 28.40 43.75
CA ILE A 629 -6.02 28.66 44.50
C ILE A 629 -6.58 27.36 45.08
N ALA A 630 -6.57 26.27 44.32
CA ALA A 630 -6.99 24.95 44.79
C ALA A 630 -6.13 24.47 45.97
N ARG A 631 -4.80 24.61 45.87
CA ARG A 631 -3.88 24.31 46.97
C ARG A 631 -4.22 25.10 48.24
N MET A 632 -4.42 26.42 48.13
CA MET A 632 -4.81 27.25 49.28
C MET A 632 -6.12 26.78 49.91
N LYS A 633 -7.11 26.37 49.09
CA LYS A 633 -8.44 25.97 49.57
C LYS A 633 -8.49 24.58 50.20
N PHE A 634 -7.70 23.62 49.70
CA PHE A 634 -7.71 22.23 50.19
C PHE A 634 -6.71 21.94 51.31
N VAL A 635 -5.63 22.71 51.42
CA VAL A 635 -4.56 22.52 52.42
C VAL A 635 -4.61 23.56 53.54
N GLY A 636 -5.18 24.74 53.30
CA GLY A 636 -5.14 25.89 54.21
C GLY A 636 -6.27 25.99 55.24
N THR A 637 -7.08 24.95 55.46
CA THR A 637 -8.27 25.06 56.34
C THR A 637 -7.98 25.08 57.85
N ASP A 638 -6.72 24.97 58.30
CA ASP A 638 -6.39 24.97 59.74
C ASP A 638 -5.65 26.22 60.26
N GLU A 639 -5.38 27.23 59.44
CA GLU A 639 -4.77 28.49 59.94
C GLU A 639 -5.45 29.74 59.35
N LEU A 640 -6.28 30.40 60.15
CA LEU A 640 -6.67 31.80 59.93
C LEU A 640 -5.64 32.73 60.58
N PRO A 641 -5.11 33.72 59.84
CA PRO A 641 -4.78 35.01 60.42
C PRO A 641 -5.56 36.14 59.72
N GLY A 642 -6.18 37.02 60.51
CA GLY A 642 -6.73 38.31 60.06
C GLY A 642 -5.64 39.35 59.78
N PRO A 643 -5.98 40.51 59.18
CA PRO A 643 -5.02 41.39 58.54
C PRO A 643 -4.48 42.49 59.48
N ALA A 644 -3.15 42.71 59.49
CA ALA A 644 -2.55 44.01 59.82
C ALA A 644 -1.10 44.12 59.26
N PRO A 645 -0.61 45.34 58.95
CA PRO A 645 0.57 45.54 58.11
C PRO A 645 1.89 45.74 58.89
N THR A 646 2.98 45.34 58.23
CA THR A 646 4.39 45.82 58.31
C THR A 646 4.88 46.56 59.57
N GLN A 647 5.85 46.00 60.30
CA GLN A 647 7.18 46.59 60.58
C GLN A 647 8.03 45.75 61.57
N HIS A 648 9.35 45.76 61.30
CA HIS A 648 10.53 45.59 62.17
C HIS A 648 10.63 44.48 63.24
N SER A 649 11.72 43.72 63.09
CA SER A 649 12.59 43.14 64.13
C SER A 649 12.23 43.39 65.60
N SER A 650 11.84 42.34 66.32
CA SER A 650 12.31 42.02 67.67
C SER A 650 11.57 40.82 68.28
N GLN A 651 12.32 40.04 69.06
CA GLN A 651 11.89 39.13 70.12
C GLN A 651 11.15 37.84 69.72
N ILE A 652 11.95 36.77 69.72
CA ILE A 652 11.73 35.50 70.42
C ILE A 652 10.53 35.59 71.37
N ASP A 653 9.48 34.83 71.08
CA ASP A 653 8.52 34.38 72.08
C ASP A 653 8.09 32.93 71.77
N HIS A 654 8.65 32.06 72.62
CA HIS A 654 8.06 30.88 73.25
C HIS A 654 7.24 29.87 72.42
N SER A 655 7.82 28.66 72.36
CA SER A 655 7.15 27.37 72.64
C SER A 655 5.67 27.32 72.25
N PHE A 656 5.39 26.82 71.04
CA PHE A 656 4.07 26.32 70.72
C PHE A 656 3.59 25.38 71.83
N PRO A 657 2.42 25.62 72.44
CA PRO A 657 1.86 24.71 73.42
C PRO A 657 1.54 23.42 72.68
N PHE A 658 2.18 22.33 73.10
CA PHE A 658 1.84 21.00 72.60
C PHE A 658 0.40 20.71 73.08
N LEU A 659 -0.59 20.90 72.20
CA LEU A 659 -1.93 20.41 72.46
C LEU A 659 -1.85 18.88 72.46
N GLU A 660 -1.72 18.33 73.67
CA GLU A 660 -1.75 16.90 73.95
C GLU A 660 -3.02 16.32 73.34
N SER A 661 -2.84 15.55 72.28
CA SER A 661 -3.90 14.66 71.81
C SER A 661 -4.12 13.57 72.86
N LEU A 662 -5.34 13.03 72.96
CA LEU A 662 -5.67 11.93 73.88
C LEU A 662 -4.71 10.73 73.77
N ASN A 663 -4.04 10.58 72.62
CA ASN A 663 -3.02 9.57 72.34
C ASN A 663 -1.69 9.84 73.06
N GLU A 664 -1.40 11.10 73.39
CA GLU A 664 -0.25 11.53 74.18
C GLU A 664 -0.53 11.50 75.68
N VAL A 665 -1.78 11.74 76.10
CA VAL A 665 -2.24 11.47 77.47
C VAL A 665 -2.28 9.96 77.78
N LEU A 666 -2.45 9.10 76.76
CA LEU A 666 -2.20 7.65 76.90
C LEU A 666 -0.71 7.31 76.95
N GLU A 667 0.17 8.22 76.51
CA GLU A 667 1.62 8.09 76.56
C GLU A 667 2.27 8.74 77.79
N THR A 668 1.56 9.55 78.58
CA THR A 668 2.07 10.01 79.89
C THR A 668 2.20 8.85 80.88
N ASN A 669 1.37 7.80 80.74
CA ASN A 669 1.53 6.51 81.42
C ASN A 669 2.78 5.72 80.97
N ARG A 670 3.51 6.17 79.92
CA ARG A 670 4.79 5.57 79.47
C ARG A 670 6.04 6.31 79.94
N ALA A 671 5.93 7.44 80.64
CA ALA A 671 7.10 8.14 81.18
C ALA A 671 7.90 7.25 82.18
N GLU A 672 7.22 6.34 82.88
CA GLU A 672 7.82 5.32 83.75
C GLU A 672 8.69 4.30 83.00
N GLU A 673 8.47 4.06 81.71
CA GLU A 673 9.22 3.07 80.91
C GLU A 673 10.67 3.50 80.64
N SER A 674 10.93 4.83 80.57
CA SER A 674 12.25 5.37 80.28
C SER A 674 13.27 5.14 81.40
N HIS A 675 12.79 5.04 82.64
CA HIS A 675 13.60 4.75 83.82
C HIS A 675 14.02 3.29 83.93
N CYS A 676 13.44 2.38 83.13
CA CYS A 676 13.75 0.94 83.16
C CYS A 676 14.58 0.50 81.95
N HIS A 677 14.96 1.39 81.03
CA HIS A 677 15.74 1.07 79.84
C HIS A 677 17.19 0.70 80.18
N VAL A 678 17.70 -0.42 79.66
CA VAL A 678 19.06 -0.91 79.89
C VAL A 678 19.98 -0.56 78.74
N HIS A 679 19.72 -1.12 77.57
CA HIS A 679 20.63 -1.03 76.43
C HIS A 679 19.84 -1.07 75.12
N ARG A 680 20.34 -0.34 74.12
CA ARG A 680 19.82 -0.29 72.76
C ARG A 680 20.78 -1.02 71.84
N MET A 681 20.29 -2.08 71.21
CA MET A 681 21.04 -2.87 70.24
C MET A 681 20.61 -2.49 68.82
N TYR A 682 21.55 -2.11 67.97
CA TYR A 682 21.26 -1.73 66.58
C TYR A 682 21.34 -2.93 65.64
N PHE A 683 20.44 -2.97 64.64
CA PHE A 683 20.53 -3.94 63.57
C PHE A 683 21.68 -3.59 62.60
N MET A 684 22.39 -4.63 62.16
CA MET A 684 23.42 -4.53 61.13
C MET A 684 22.78 -4.60 59.73
N GLY A 685 23.38 -3.90 58.76
CA GLY A 685 22.92 -3.85 57.36
C GLY A 685 21.94 -2.68 57.03
N PRO A 686 21.88 -2.25 55.76
CA PRO A 686 21.08 -1.09 55.31
C PRO A 686 19.61 -1.40 54.96
N ASN A 687 19.09 -2.58 55.31
CA ASN A 687 17.73 -3.03 54.98
C ASN A 687 17.43 -3.07 53.46
N THR A 688 18.36 -3.58 52.67
CA THR A 688 18.17 -3.79 51.22
C THR A 688 17.85 -5.25 50.94
N PHE A 689 17.32 -5.56 49.75
CA PHE A 689 17.03 -6.95 49.37
C PHE A 689 18.29 -7.84 49.35
N SER A 690 19.47 -7.24 49.13
CA SER A 690 20.77 -7.92 49.17
C SER A 690 21.34 -8.07 50.59
N GLU A 691 21.08 -7.10 51.47
CA GLU A 691 21.56 -7.09 52.86
C GLU A 691 20.40 -6.69 53.80
N PRO A 692 19.62 -7.68 54.28
CA PRO A 692 18.56 -7.44 55.26
C PRO A 692 19.14 -7.10 56.64
N TRP A 693 18.26 -6.59 57.52
CA TRP A 693 18.61 -6.39 58.93
C TRP A 693 18.97 -7.71 59.60
N HIS A 694 20.04 -7.70 60.39
CA HIS A 694 20.43 -8.84 61.21
C HIS A 694 21.12 -8.40 62.51
N LEU A 695 21.05 -9.23 63.55
CA LEU A 695 21.71 -9.07 64.84
C LEU A 695 22.88 -10.06 64.97
N PRO A 696 23.98 -9.69 65.64
CA PRO A 696 25.09 -10.61 65.95
C PRO A 696 24.71 -11.68 66.98
N HIS A 697 25.26 -12.89 66.84
CA HIS A 697 25.06 -14.05 67.73
C HIS A 697 25.83 -13.99 69.06
N THR A 698 26.19 -12.81 69.53
CA THR A 698 26.88 -12.64 70.82
C THR A 698 26.23 -11.49 71.58
N PRO A 699 25.70 -11.70 72.80
CA PRO A 699 25.11 -10.63 73.57
C PRO A 699 26.19 -9.60 73.95
N PRO A 700 25.93 -8.29 73.77
CA PRO A 700 26.81 -7.24 74.29
C PRO A 700 27.07 -7.39 75.79
N GLU A 701 28.26 -6.97 76.26
CA GLU A 701 28.66 -7.02 77.66
C GLU A 701 27.60 -6.39 78.59
N GLN A 702 26.93 -5.33 78.13
CA GLN A 702 25.90 -4.59 78.87
C GLN A 702 24.59 -5.37 79.11
N ILE A 703 24.30 -6.42 78.33
CA ILE A 703 23.07 -7.23 78.49
C ILE A 703 23.37 -8.68 78.92
N SER A 704 24.64 -9.09 78.93
CA SER A 704 25.07 -10.44 79.30
C SER A 704 24.56 -10.90 80.68
N GLU A 705 24.35 -9.96 81.61
CA GLU A 705 23.86 -10.25 82.96
C GLU A 705 22.34 -10.46 83.05
N ILE A 706 21.58 -9.96 82.08
CA ILE A 706 20.09 -10.00 82.06
C ILE A 706 19.58 -11.13 81.16
N VAL A 707 20.43 -11.63 80.28
CA VAL A 707 20.04 -12.55 79.21
C VAL A 707 20.71 -13.92 79.40
N TYR A 708 20.03 -15.00 79.01
CA TYR A 708 20.64 -16.33 78.84
C TYR A 708 21.26 -16.43 77.45
N GLU A 709 22.58 -16.66 77.37
CA GLU A 709 23.33 -16.64 76.11
C GLU A 709 22.78 -17.61 75.06
N ASP A 710 22.47 -18.86 75.44
CA ASP A 710 21.95 -19.88 74.52
C ASP A 710 20.54 -19.54 73.99
N ALA A 711 19.67 -18.98 74.84
CA ALA A 711 18.33 -18.57 74.45
C ALA A 711 18.33 -17.28 73.61
N PHE A 712 19.29 -16.39 73.88
CA PHE A 712 19.53 -15.21 73.06
C PHE A 712 19.94 -15.57 71.63
N ASN A 713 20.82 -16.55 71.47
CA ASN A 713 21.29 -16.96 70.14
C ASN A 713 20.14 -17.54 69.29
N LYS A 714 19.24 -18.33 69.89
CA LYS A 714 18.03 -18.82 69.22
C LYS A 714 17.07 -17.68 68.85
N PHE A 715 16.88 -16.72 69.75
CA PHE A 715 16.10 -15.52 69.46
C PHE A 715 16.68 -14.70 68.29
N VAL A 716 18.02 -14.58 68.23
CA VAL A 716 18.73 -13.92 67.13
C VAL A 716 18.53 -14.69 65.82
N ASP A 717 18.58 -16.02 65.82
CA ASP A 717 18.30 -16.85 64.63
C ASP A 717 16.89 -16.58 64.08
N GLU A 718 15.87 -16.55 64.94
CA GLU A 718 14.48 -16.30 64.55
C GLU A 718 14.27 -14.86 64.05
N ILE A 719 14.84 -13.86 64.72
CA ILE A 719 14.79 -12.47 64.26
C ILE A 719 15.48 -12.30 62.91
N ASN A 720 16.67 -12.88 62.73
CA ASN A 720 17.42 -12.79 61.48
C ASN A 720 16.67 -13.49 60.34
N ALA A 721 16.01 -14.62 60.61
CA ALA A 721 15.15 -15.31 59.64
C ALA A 721 13.91 -14.48 59.26
N LEU A 722 13.26 -13.82 60.23
CA LEU A 722 12.10 -12.96 59.98
C LEU A 722 12.48 -11.69 59.18
N ALA A 723 13.64 -11.12 59.47
CA ALA A 723 14.17 -9.94 58.80
C ALA A 723 14.64 -10.24 57.35
N ALA A 724 14.99 -11.49 57.03
CA ALA A 724 15.44 -11.89 55.69
C ALA A 724 14.35 -11.72 54.61
N TYR A 725 14.76 -11.27 53.42
CA TYR A 725 13.89 -11.13 52.25
C TYR A 725 13.84 -12.41 51.43
N GLN A 726 12.66 -12.73 50.87
CA GLN A 726 12.51 -13.83 49.92
C GLN A 726 12.99 -13.41 48.52
N TRP A 727 13.52 -14.36 47.74
CA TRP A 727 14.14 -14.09 46.43
C TRP A 727 13.19 -13.42 45.40
N TRP A 728 11.89 -13.78 45.44
CA TRP A 728 10.89 -13.19 44.55
C TRP A 728 10.61 -11.71 44.87
N GLU A 729 10.77 -11.28 46.12
CA GLU A 729 10.56 -9.88 46.51
C GLU A 729 11.56 -8.95 45.83
N GLY A 730 12.82 -9.40 45.76
CA GLY A 730 13.88 -8.71 45.02
C GLY A 730 13.67 -8.77 43.50
N SER A 731 13.14 -9.88 42.98
CA SER A 731 12.84 -10.03 41.55
C SER A 731 11.74 -9.07 41.08
N ILE A 732 10.65 -8.93 41.85
CA ILE A 732 9.59 -7.94 41.56
C ILE A 732 10.14 -6.52 41.62
N TYR A 733 11.00 -6.22 42.60
CA TYR A 733 11.64 -4.90 42.68
C TYR A 733 12.49 -4.60 41.45
N ILE A 734 13.31 -5.55 40.98
CA ILE A 734 14.14 -5.38 39.77
C ILE A 734 13.26 -5.16 38.53
N ILE A 735 12.18 -5.93 38.37
CA ILE A 735 11.21 -5.76 37.27
C ILE A 735 10.57 -4.37 37.33
N LEU A 736 10.09 -3.96 38.51
CA LEU A 736 9.49 -2.63 38.69
C LEU A 736 10.50 -1.51 38.50
N CYS A 737 11.77 -1.67 38.85
CA CYS A 737 12.81 -0.68 38.61
C CYS A 737 12.99 -0.40 37.12
N ILE A 738 12.86 -1.43 36.27
CA ILE A 738 12.94 -1.31 34.81
C ILE A 738 11.66 -0.69 34.24
N LEU A 739 10.48 -1.15 34.69
CA LEU A 739 9.19 -0.71 34.13
C LEU A 739 8.75 0.68 34.62
N SER A 740 8.97 0.97 35.90
CA SER A 740 8.46 2.15 36.60
C SER A 740 9.15 2.37 37.96
N TYR A 741 10.27 3.10 37.95
CA TYR A 741 11.04 3.43 39.15
C TYR A 741 10.20 3.94 40.36
N PRO A 742 9.22 4.86 40.21
CA PRO A 742 8.44 5.33 41.35
C PRO A 742 7.57 4.23 42.01
N LEU A 743 7.09 3.25 41.24
CA LEU A 743 6.40 2.08 41.80
C LEU A 743 7.38 1.10 42.45
N ALA A 744 8.60 1.00 41.95
CA ALA A 744 9.65 0.18 42.58
C ALA A 744 10.04 0.72 43.95
N TRP A 745 10.19 2.04 44.07
CA TRP A 745 10.48 2.70 45.34
C TRP A 745 9.34 2.53 46.35
N SER A 746 8.09 2.72 45.92
CA SER A 746 6.93 2.54 46.80
C SER A 746 6.78 1.08 47.24
N TRP A 747 7.02 0.12 46.34
CA TRP A 747 7.06 -1.32 46.65
C TRP A 747 8.12 -1.64 47.71
N GLN A 748 9.35 -1.16 47.53
CA GLN A 748 10.43 -1.38 48.49
C GLN A 748 10.10 -0.81 49.87
N GLN A 749 9.56 0.41 49.94
CA GLN A 749 9.14 1.03 51.19
C GLN A 749 7.99 0.27 51.85
N TRP A 750 7.02 -0.22 51.07
CA TRP A 750 5.93 -1.05 51.59
C TRP A 750 6.43 -2.38 52.17
N ARG A 751 7.35 -3.08 51.48
CA ARG A 751 7.96 -4.32 52.00
C ARG A 751 8.74 -4.08 53.30
N ARG A 752 9.52 -3.00 53.38
CA ARG A 752 10.23 -2.60 54.61
C ARG A 752 9.28 -2.36 55.79
N ARG A 753 8.16 -1.67 55.56
CA ARG A 753 7.14 -1.45 56.60
C ARG A 753 6.52 -2.75 57.08
N MET A 754 6.18 -3.66 56.17
CA MET A 754 5.66 -4.97 56.54
C MET A 754 6.65 -5.80 57.36
N LYS A 755 7.95 -5.77 57.02
CA LYS A 755 8.99 -6.46 57.80
C LYS A 755 9.13 -5.89 59.21
N LEU A 756 9.12 -4.57 59.36
CA LEU A 756 9.13 -3.93 60.68
C LEU A 756 7.87 -4.29 61.51
N GLN A 757 6.69 -4.31 60.86
CA GLN A 757 5.44 -4.71 61.53
C GLN A 757 5.52 -6.16 62.03
N LYS A 758 5.98 -7.09 61.19
CA LYS A 758 6.18 -8.50 61.58
C LYS A 758 7.18 -8.65 62.73
N LEU A 759 8.30 -7.94 62.70
CA LEU A 759 9.28 -7.97 63.79
C LEU A 759 8.69 -7.42 65.10
N ARG A 760 7.85 -6.37 65.02
CA ARG A 760 7.16 -5.82 66.19
C ARG A 760 6.11 -6.77 66.75
N GLU A 761 5.32 -7.41 65.88
CA GLU A 761 4.31 -8.40 66.28
C GLU A 761 4.96 -9.63 66.88
N PHE A 762 6.05 -10.11 66.29
CA PHE A 762 6.83 -11.24 66.80
C PHE A 762 7.32 -10.97 68.23
N VAL A 763 8.02 -9.84 68.45
CA VAL A 763 8.57 -9.48 69.77
C VAL A 763 7.47 -9.15 70.78
N ARG A 764 6.32 -8.60 70.35
CA ARG A 764 5.25 -8.20 71.28
C ARG A 764 4.33 -9.35 71.69
N SER A 765 4.07 -10.32 70.81
CA SER A 765 3.00 -11.30 71.02
C SER A 765 3.34 -12.75 70.70
N GLU A 766 4.33 -13.05 69.86
CA GLU A 766 4.62 -14.44 69.46
C GLU A 766 5.79 -15.05 70.24
N TYR A 767 6.82 -14.26 70.53
CA TYR A 767 8.00 -14.71 71.27
C TYR A 767 7.77 -14.64 72.78
N ASP A 768 8.13 -15.69 73.52
CA ASP A 768 7.90 -15.87 74.96
C ASP A 768 8.88 -15.11 75.88
N HIS A 769 9.76 -14.28 75.30
CA HIS A 769 10.82 -13.53 76.00
C HIS A 769 11.76 -14.45 76.81
N SER A 770 11.84 -15.74 76.47
CA SER A 770 12.63 -16.77 77.21
C SER A 770 14.11 -16.45 77.35
N CYS A 771 14.66 -15.58 76.50
CA CYS A 771 16.02 -15.07 76.63
C CYS A 771 16.24 -14.20 77.87
N LEU A 772 15.21 -13.57 78.45
CA LEU A 772 15.33 -12.73 79.65
C LEU A 772 15.35 -13.58 80.93
N ARG A 773 16.20 -13.24 81.88
CA ARG A 773 16.30 -13.93 83.17
C ARG A 773 15.09 -13.66 84.07
N SER A 774 14.56 -12.43 84.06
CA SER A 774 13.40 -12.00 84.86
C SER A 774 12.15 -12.83 84.53
N CYS A 775 11.45 -13.27 85.57
CA CYS A 775 10.18 -13.98 85.41
C CYS A 775 9.05 -13.01 85.06
N ARG A 776 9.09 -11.77 85.60
CA ARG A 776 8.06 -10.76 85.36
C ARG A 776 8.07 -10.22 83.94
N SER A 777 9.25 -9.94 83.40
CA SER A 777 9.40 -9.44 82.02
C SER A 777 8.91 -10.47 81.00
N ARG A 778 9.15 -11.77 81.26
CA ARG A 778 8.61 -12.90 80.50
C ARG A 778 7.09 -13.00 80.55
N ALA A 779 6.50 -12.88 81.74
CA ALA A 779 5.05 -13.00 81.91
C ALA A 779 4.26 -11.83 81.32
N LEU A 780 4.82 -10.62 81.32
CA LEU A 780 4.15 -9.40 80.87
C LEU A 780 4.48 -8.99 79.43
N TYR A 781 5.44 -9.65 78.77
CA TYR A 781 5.92 -9.29 77.43
C TYR A 781 6.42 -7.82 77.35
N GLU A 782 7.01 -7.30 78.42
CA GLU A 782 7.40 -5.89 78.56
C GLU A 782 8.93 -5.65 78.46
N GLY A 783 9.74 -6.70 78.34
CA GLY A 783 11.21 -6.59 78.42
C GLY A 783 11.94 -6.24 77.13
N LEU A 784 11.29 -6.35 75.96
CA LEU A 784 11.89 -6.12 74.64
C LEU A 784 10.98 -5.25 73.75
N LYS A 785 11.55 -4.26 73.04
CA LYS A 785 10.81 -3.47 72.04
C LYS A 785 11.64 -3.23 70.78
N VAL A 786 11.00 -3.37 69.62
CA VAL A 786 11.63 -3.11 68.30
C VAL A 786 11.11 -1.81 67.71
N ALA A 787 12.03 -0.92 67.35
CA ALA A 787 11.72 0.31 66.62
C ALA A 787 12.72 0.56 65.50
N ALA A 788 12.41 1.53 64.65
CA ALA A 788 13.22 1.86 63.48
C ALA A 788 13.06 3.34 63.14
N THR A 789 14.05 3.87 62.45
CA THR A 789 14.06 5.25 61.95
C THR A 789 13.00 5.48 60.86
N PRO A 790 12.55 6.73 60.61
CA PRO A 790 11.46 7.03 59.67
C PRO A 790 11.78 6.75 58.19
N ASP A 791 13.04 6.58 57.84
CA ASP A 791 13.55 6.09 56.55
C ASP A 791 13.59 4.56 56.43
N LEU A 792 13.35 3.83 57.53
CA LEU A 792 13.36 2.37 57.61
C LEU A 792 14.69 1.73 57.20
N MET A 793 15.79 2.49 57.27
CA MET A 793 17.14 1.99 56.96
C MET A 793 17.84 1.46 58.21
N LEU A 794 17.56 2.02 59.40
CA LEU A 794 18.13 1.59 60.67
C LEU A 794 17.03 1.10 61.62
N GLY A 795 17.15 -0.15 62.05
CA GLY A 795 16.34 -0.73 63.12
C GLY A 795 17.13 -0.80 64.42
N TYR A 796 16.44 -0.84 65.55
CA TYR A 796 17.03 -1.12 66.86
C TYR A 796 16.07 -1.87 67.78
N LEU A 797 16.65 -2.64 68.70
CA LEU A 797 15.99 -3.42 69.75
C LEU A 797 16.38 -2.84 71.11
N ASP A 798 15.39 -2.37 71.86
CA ASP A 798 15.55 -1.80 73.20
C ASP A 798 15.21 -2.84 74.27
N PHE A 799 16.10 -2.96 75.27
CA PHE A 799 15.93 -3.85 76.42
C PHE A 799 15.49 -3.08 77.67
N PHE A 800 14.47 -3.59 78.37
CA PHE A 800 13.91 -3.00 79.58
C PHE A 800 13.97 -3.98 80.77
N LEU A 801 14.27 -3.47 81.96
CA LEU A 801 14.26 -4.26 83.20
C LEU A 801 12.84 -4.54 83.68
N GLY A 802 12.60 -5.80 84.05
CA GLY A 802 11.45 -6.17 84.85
C GLY A 802 11.56 -5.61 86.27
N GLY A 803 10.42 -5.28 86.89
CA GLY A 803 10.39 -4.74 88.26
C GLY A 803 11.01 -5.65 89.33
N ASP A 804 11.21 -6.94 89.03
CA ASP A 804 11.87 -7.96 89.86
C ASP A 804 13.42 -7.91 89.78
N GLU A 805 13.99 -7.21 88.80
CA GLU A 805 15.45 -7.10 88.56
C GLU A 805 16.04 -5.73 88.91
N LYS A 806 15.26 -4.81 89.51
CA LYS A 806 15.74 -3.48 89.92
C LYS A 806 16.79 -3.60 91.05
N ARG A 807 18.08 -3.62 90.69
CA ARG A 807 19.22 -3.50 91.62
C ARG A 807 19.68 -2.05 91.72
N THR A 808 20.44 -1.69 92.75
CA THR A 808 20.99 -0.31 92.89
C THR A 808 21.92 0.08 91.74
N ASP A 809 22.49 -0.91 91.05
CA ASP A 809 23.48 -0.74 89.97
C ASP A 809 22.83 -0.80 88.57
N LEU A 810 21.55 -1.19 88.47
CA LEU A 810 20.79 -1.41 87.23
C LEU A 810 19.40 -0.73 87.34
N PRO A 811 19.03 0.20 86.45
CA PRO A 811 19.68 0.52 85.18
C PRO A 811 20.88 1.45 85.32
N PRO A 812 21.89 1.32 84.45
CA PRO A 812 23.10 2.15 84.52
C PRO A 812 22.75 3.63 84.30
N ARG A 813 23.33 4.51 85.13
CA ARG A 813 23.24 5.97 84.93
C ARG A 813 23.96 6.37 83.64
N LEU A 814 23.61 7.52 83.05
CA LEU A 814 24.22 7.95 81.78
C LEU A 814 25.76 7.90 81.80
N HIS A 815 26.40 8.31 82.89
CA HIS A 815 27.87 8.27 83.01
C HIS A 815 28.48 6.87 82.93
N GLN A 816 27.78 5.83 83.40
CA GLN A 816 28.21 4.43 83.32
C GLN A 816 27.96 3.81 81.94
N ARG A 817 27.24 4.50 81.06
CA ARG A 817 26.98 4.08 79.68
C ARG A 817 28.01 4.62 78.68
N PHE A 818 28.92 5.50 79.11
CA PHE A 818 29.96 6.02 78.23
C PHE A 818 31.10 4.99 78.08
N PRO A 819 31.64 4.78 76.86
CA PRO A 819 31.25 5.43 75.61
C PRO A 819 29.92 4.91 75.03
N MET A 820 29.02 5.83 74.66
CA MET A 820 27.69 5.49 74.09
C MET A 820 27.68 5.80 72.59
N SER A 821 27.34 4.82 71.75
CA SER A 821 27.24 5.00 70.30
C SER A 821 25.80 5.29 69.84
N LEU A 822 25.62 6.35 69.05
CA LEU A 822 24.36 6.68 68.37
C LEU A 822 24.55 6.61 66.86
N ILE A 823 23.87 5.67 66.19
CA ILE A 823 24.05 5.42 64.75
C ILE A 823 23.11 6.33 63.93
N PHE A 824 23.61 6.82 62.79
CA PHE A 824 22.81 7.57 61.83
C PHE A 824 21.90 6.63 61.02
N GLY A 825 20.65 7.05 60.83
CA GLY A 825 19.80 6.53 59.75
C GLY A 825 20.24 7.10 58.41
N GLY A 826 19.80 6.46 57.33
CA GLY A 826 20.11 6.83 55.95
C GLY A 826 21.45 6.27 55.45
N ASP A 827 21.64 6.32 54.14
CA ASP A 827 22.87 5.86 53.45
C ASP A 827 23.58 7.01 52.70
N GLY A 828 23.12 8.25 52.86
CA GLY A 828 23.67 9.43 52.18
C GLY A 828 23.26 9.55 50.72
N SER A 829 22.25 8.78 50.28
CA SER A 829 21.64 8.93 48.96
C SER A 829 20.71 10.14 48.89
N TYR A 830 20.38 10.59 47.68
CA TYR A 830 19.43 11.70 47.48
C TYR A 830 18.03 11.40 48.07
N MET A 831 17.64 10.12 48.16
CA MET A 831 16.35 9.67 48.73
C MET A 831 16.38 9.47 50.25
N ALA A 832 17.54 9.15 50.82
CA ALA A 832 17.71 8.87 52.25
C ALA A 832 19.00 9.53 52.77
N PRO A 833 18.97 10.86 53.03
CA PRO A 833 20.10 11.55 53.61
C PRO A 833 20.42 11.02 55.01
N PHE A 834 21.67 11.18 55.45
CA PHE A 834 22.06 10.82 56.81
C PHE A 834 21.28 11.66 57.83
N SER A 835 20.75 11.02 58.86
CA SER A 835 20.06 11.70 59.95
C SER A 835 20.21 10.95 61.27
N LEU A 836 20.39 11.71 62.35
CA LEU A 836 20.33 11.23 63.72
C LEU A 836 18.88 11.31 64.21
N HIS A 837 18.28 10.17 64.53
CA HIS A 837 16.94 10.10 65.11
C HIS A 837 17.03 10.13 66.64
N SER A 838 16.40 11.13 67.26
CA SER A 838 16.31 11.25 68.71
C SER A 838 14.92 10.86 69.21
N ASP A 839 14.78 9.64 69.69
CA ASP A 839 13.55 9.17 70.35
C ASP A 839 13.41 9.73 71.76
N ARG A 840 12.20 9.62 72.32
CA ARG A 840 11.95 9.96 73.74
C ARG A 840 12.88 9.23 74.72
N VAL A 841 13.29 7.98 74.42
CA VAL A 841 14.25 7.21 75.24
C VAL A 841 15.65 7.83 75.21
N VAL A 842 16.15 8.18 74.03
CA VAL A 842 17.49 8.80 73.89
C VAL A 842 17.49 10.20 74.51
N THR A 843 16.43 10.98 74.25
CA THR A 843 16.27 12.32 74.83
C THR A 843 16.18 12.25 76.37
N SER A 844 15.42 11.31 76.94
CA SER A 844 15.30 11.19 78.40
C SER A 844 16.61 10.71 79.05
N LEU A 845 17.35 9.80 78.40
CA LEU A 845 18.67 9.36 78.86
C LEU A 845 19.68 10.53 78.86
N ILE A 846 19.72 11.31 77.78
CA ILE A 846 20.63 12.44 77.66
C ILE A 846 20.23 13.61 78.57
N SER A 847 18.93 13.75 78.88
CA SER A 847 18.42 14.75 79.82
C SER A 847 19.02 14.64 81.22
N GLN A 848 19.61 13.49 81.56
CA GLN A 848 20.36 13.31 82.81
C GLN A 848 21.65 14.16 82.88
N ALA A 849 22.19 14.62 81.74
CA ALA A 849 23.39 15.46 81.67
C ALA A 849 23.20 16.78 80.88
N VAL A 850 22.42 16.77 79.80
CA VAL A 850 22.23 17.93 78.91
C VAL A 850 20.74 18.26 78.81
N PRO A 851 20.31 19.54 78.97
CA PRO A 851 18.91 19.93 78.81
C PRO A 851 18.31 19.46 77.46
N SER A 852 17.06 18.99 77.49
CA SER A 852 16.38 18.45 76.30
C SER A 852 16.28 19.46 75.16
N SER A 853 16.11 20.76 75.46
CA SER A 853 16.09 21.83 74.45
C SER A 853 17.41 21.97 73.69
N ILE A 854 18.54 21.90 74.41
CA ILE A 854 19.89 21.97 73.83
C ILE A 854 20.17 20.72 73.00
N TRP A 855 19.77 19.54 73.49
CA TRP A 855 19.90 18.30 72.75
C TRP A 855 19.08 18.30 71.46
N HIS A 856 17.81 18.71 71.51
CA HIS A 856 16.96 18.82 70.32
C HIS A 856 17.53 19.81 69.29
N ARG A 857 18.05 20.94 69.75
CA ARG A 857 18.67 21.95 68.89
C ARG A 857 19.97 21.45 68.25
N LEU A 858 20.79 20.71 68.99
CA LEU A 858 21.98 20.04 68.48
C LEU A 858 21.64 19.02 67.40
N VAL A 859 20.64 18.17 67.65
CA VAL A 859 20.18 17.15 66.69
C VAL A 859 19.64 17.82 65.41
N ALA A 860 18.89 18.92 65.52
CA ALA A 860 18.42 19.70 64.37
C ALA A 860 19.60 20.30 63.58
N GLY A 861 20.57 20.92 64.26
CA GLY A 861 21.81 21.46 63.68
C GLY A 861 22.63 20.40 62.94
N LEU A 862 22.82 19.24 63.58
CA LEU A 862 23.56 18.15 63.00
C LEU A 862 22.85 17.57 61.79
N ASN A 863 21.54 17.34 61.87
CA ASN A 863 20.74 16.82 60.74
C ASN A 863 20.75 17.77 59.54
N ALA A 864 20.80 19.08 59.77
CA ALA A 864 20.95 20.07 58.72
C ALA A 864 22.31 19.95 57.98
N GLN A 865 23.39 19.63 58.69
CA GLN A 865 24.71 19.38 58.09
C GLN A 865 24.81 18.00 57.44
N LEU A 866 24.29 16.94 58.10
CA LEU A 866 24.28 15.58 57.59
C LEU A 866 23.48 15.44 56.29
N ARG A 867 22.46 16.26 56.10
CA ARG A 867 21.71 16.35 54.83
C ARG A 867 22.58 16.64 53.60
N LEU A 868 23.68 17.38 53.78
CA LEU A 868 24.58 17.78 52.68
C LEU A 868 25.62 16.71 52.33
N VAL A 869 25.72 15.66 53.16
CA VAL A 869 26.65 14.56 52.96
C VAL A 869 26.19 13.68 51.80
N ARG A 870 27.10 13.38 50.87
CA ARG A 870 26.77 12.66 49.62
C ARG A 870 27.54 11.35 49.51
N ARG A 871 26.79 10.27 49.29
CA ARG A 871 27.32 8.98 48.85
C ARG A 871 28.06 9.14 47.50
N GLY A 872 29.29 8.65 47.38
CA GLY A 872 30.17 8.84 46.22
C GLY A 872 31.19 9.97 46.35
N ASN A 873 31.04 10.86 47.36
CA ASN A 873 32.03 11.89 47.72
C ASN A 873 32.04 12.16 49.24
N LEU A 874 32.07 11.09 50.04
CA LEU A 874 31.99 11.18 51.50
C LEU A 874 33.16 12.00 52.10
N ASN A 875 34.37 11.86 51.54
CA ASN A 875 35.56 12.53 52.05
C ASN A 875 35.45 14.07 52.00
N ALA A 876 34.90 14.64 50.92
CA ALA A 876 34.73 16.08 50.82
C ALA A 876 33.55 16.60 51.65
N THR A 877 32.50 15.79 51.80
CA THR A 877 31.22 16.24 52.37
C THR A 877 31.08 15.98 53.89
N PHE A 878 31.83 15.05 54.48
CA PHE A 878 31.90 14.90 55.96
C PHE A 878 32.83 15.91 56.64
N LEU A 879 33.80 16.49 55.91
CA LEU A 879 34.72 17.49 56.46
C LEU A 879 33.99 18.72 57.07
N PRO A 880 32.95 19.30 56.42
CA PRO A 880 32.11 20.32 57.05
C PRO A 880 31.42 19.88 58.34
N VAL A 881 30.98 18.62 58.43
CA VAL A 881 30.30 18.07 59.61
C VAL A 881 31.27 17.97 60.79
N LEU A 882 32.48 17.45 60.56
CA LEU A 882 33.53 17.37 61.58
C LEU A 882 33.89 18.77 62.12
N LYS A 883 34.11 19.73 61.21
CA LYS A 883 34.39 21.12 61.60
C LYS A 883 33.24 21.72 62.40
N TRP A 884 31.99 21.44 62.03
CA TRP A 884 30.82 21.93 62.76
C TRP A 884 30.72 21.30 64.16
N LEU A 885 31.00 20.00 64.31
CA LEU A 885 31.03 19.34 65.62
C LEU A 885 32.10 19.94 66.54
N GLU A 886 33.30 20.21 66.02
CA GLU A 886 34.40 20.82 66.78
C GLU A 886 34.13 22.28 67.17
N THR A 887 33.52 23.07 66.28
CA THR A 887 33.37 24.53 66.47
C THR A 887 32.04 24.95 67.10
N HIS A 888 30.95 24.19 66.88
CA HIS A 888 29.60 24.57 67.33
C HIS A 888 29.07 23.65 68.43
N ALA A 889 29.25 22.32 68.31
CA ALA A 889 28.64 21.35 69.22
C ALA A 889 29.49 21.10 70.49
N ASN A 890 30.74 20.66 70.33
CA ASN A 890 31.61 20.27 71.43
C ASN A 890 31.91 21.40 72.45
N PRO A 891 32.07 22.68 72.06
CA PRO A 891 32.29 23.76 73.04
C PRO A 891 31.14 23.93 74.02
N VAL A 892 29.89 23.75 73.57
CA VAL A 892 28.70 23.83 74.42
C VAL A 892 28.53 22.55 75.24
N LEU A 893 28.71 21.38 74.63
CA LEU A 893 28.58 20.10 75.35
C LEU A 893 29.66 19.90 76.43
N ASN A 894 30.86 20.46 76.24
CA ASN A 894 31.92 20.46 77.24
C ASN A 894 31.49 21.12 78.56
N THR A 895 30.61 22.12 78.52
CA THR A 895 30.05 22.75 79.75
C THR A 895 29.23 21.77 80.58
N TYR A 896 28.69 20.72 79.95
CA TYR A 896 27.94 19.63 80.57
C TYR A 896 28.79 18.36 80.77
N ARG A 897 30.12 18.44 80.60
CA ARG A 897 31.09 17.32 80.71
C ARG A 897 30.85 16.16 79.74
N VAL A 898 30.24 16.43 78.58
CA VAL A 898 30.03 15.45 77.51
C VAL A 898 30.78 15.90 76.25
N ARG A 899 31.49 14.99 75.60
CA ARG A 899 32.12 15.21 74.29
C ARG A 899 31.52 14.27 73.25
N VAL A 900 31.38 14.76 72.02
CA VAL A 900 30.79 14.01 70.91
C VAL A 900 31.77 13.98 69.76
N ASP A 901 32.16 12.76 69.35
CA ASP A 901 33.03 12.55 68.20
C ASP A 901 32.31 11.69 67.15
N LEU A 902 32.57 11.97 65.86
CA LEU A 902 32.03 11.20 64.76
C LEU A 902 32.82 9.89 64.63
N ALA A 903 32.14 8.76 64.45
CA ALA A 903 32.76 7.47 64.28
C ALA A 903 32.13 6.70 63.11
N TRP A 904 32.90 5.76 62.58
CA TRP A 904 32.39 4.74 61.66
C TRP A 904 32.54 3.35 62.28
N PHE A 905 31.56 2.51 61.99
CA PHE A 905 31.40 1.15 62.50
C PHE A 905 31.40 0.20 61.31
N GLN A 906 32.42 -0.66 61.23
CA GLN A 906 32.50 -1.69 60.20
C GLN A 906 31.58 -2.85 60.59
N THR A 907 30.51 -3.06 59.82
CA THR A 907 29.43 -3.98 60.24
C THR A 907 29.30 -5.24 59.38
N THR A 908 29.65 -5.21 58.08
CA THR A 908 29.48 -6.38 57.20
C THR A 908 30.73 -6.74 56.40
N ALA A 909 30.88 -8.04 56.07
CA ALA A 909 31.96 -8.55 55.23
C ALA A 909 31.93 -8.03 53.78
N LEU A 910 30.78 -7.50 53.34
CA LEU A 910 30.54 -6.92 52.02
C LEU A 910 30.97 -5.44 51.92
N GLY A 911 31.47 -4.85 53.02
CA GLY A 911 32.06 -3.50 53.03
C GLY A 911 31.09 -2.36 53.35
N TYR A 912 29.89 -2.65 53.88
CA TYR A 912 28.99 -1.60 54.37
C TYR A 912 29.52 -0.98 55.67
N CYS A 913 29.56 0.36 55.68
CA CYS A 913 30.02 1.16 56.81
C CYS A 913 28.83 1.92 57.41
N GLN A 914 28.59 1.73 58.70
CA GLN A 914 27.62 2.55 59.44
C GLN A 914 28.33 3.76 60.04
N PHE A 915 27.73 4.93 59.94
CA PHE A 915 28.26 6.16 60.53
C PHE A 915 27.42 6.56 61.75
N GLY A 916 28.03 7.15 62.76
CA GLY A 916 27.34 7.59 63.95
C GLY A 916 28.20 8.48 64.84
N LEU A 917 27.67 8.82 66.01
CA LEU A 917 28.36 9.57 67.04
C LEU A 917 28.75 8.65 68.20
N VAL A 918 29.90 8.92 68.81
CA VAL A 918 30.31 8.33 70.08
C VAL A 918 30.35 9.45 71.12
N LEU A 919 29.59 9.26 72.20
CA LEU A 919 29.56 10.18 73.34
C LEU A 919 30.55 9.70 74.40
N HIS A 920 31.37 10.62 74.90
CA HIS A 920 32.37 10.39 75.94
C HIS A 920 32.11 11.32 77.14
N ALA A 921 32.40 10.86 78.36
CA ALA A 921 32.45 11.73 79.53
C ALA A 921 33.84 12.37 79.67
N LEU A 922 33.90 13.68 79.98
CA LEU A 922 35.13 14.33 80.41
C LEU A 922 35.40 14.02 81.88
N GLY A 923 36.37 13.15 82.16
CA GLY A 923 36.75 12.81 83.54
C GLY A 923 37.68 11.60 83.73
N GLU A 924 37.79 10.69 82.75
CA GLU A 924 38.84 9.67 82.73
C GLU A 924 39.75 9.87 81.53
N ALA A 925 40.93 10.42 81.82
CA ALA A 925 42.08 10.22 80.94
C ALA A 925 42.51 8.76 81.10
N VAL A 926 42.02 7.86 80.26
CA VAL A 926 42.81 6.67 79.92
C VAL A 926 43.88 7.17 78.96
N ALA A 927 45.04 7.48 79.54
CA ALA A 927 46.25 7.72 78.80
C ALA A 927 46.48 6.56 77.81
N ALA A 928 46.96 6.96 76.64
CA ALA A 928 47.47 6.09 75.59
C ALA A 928 48.22 4.85 76.11
N GLU A 929 47.89 3.69 75.57
CA GLU A 929 48.94 2.76 75.17
C GLU A 929 49.48 3.24 73.81
N LEU A 930 50.47 4.12 73.88
CA LEU A 930 51.43 4.38 72.82
C LEU A 930 52.75 3.72 73.24
N GLN A 931 53.04 2.56 72.66
CA GLN A 931 54.39 2.21 72.23
C GLN A 931 54.20 1.82 70.76
N GLY A 932 54.84 2.42 69.78
CA GLY A 932 56.15 3.05 69.74
C GLY A 932 56.72 2.60 68.39
N ASP A 933 57.14 3.57 67.57
CA ASP A 933 57.64 3.39 66.21
C ASP A 933 58.45 2.11 65.96
N SER A 934 58.05 1.35 64.94
CA SER A 934 59.03 0.67 64.09
C SER A 934 58.77 1.05 62.63
N VAL A 935 59.63 1.96 62.17
CA VAL A 935 59.92 2.25 60.78
C VAL A 935 59.94 0.97 59.93
N ILE A 936 59.02 0.85 58.99
CA ILE A 936 59.27 0.12 57.75
C ILE A 936 59.03 1.10 56.60
N LYS A 937 60.15 1.60 56.09
CA LYS A 937 60.25 2.15 54.74
C LYS A 937 59.69 1.11 53.76
N THR A 938 58.85 1.54 52.84
CA THR A 938 58.91 0.98 51.49
C THR A 938 58.70 2.09 50.49
N ASP A 939 59.75 2.29 49.72
CA ASP A 939 59.80 3.11 48.52
C ASP A 939 58.75 2.70 47.48
N GLN A 940 58.46 3.71 46.67
CA GLN A 940 57.97 3.70 45.29
C GLN A 940 58.01 2.34 44.56
N HIS A 941 56.92 1.97 43.87
CA HIS A 941 56.85 2.05 42.41
C HIS A 941 55.51 1.55 41.83
N SER A 942 55.12 2.26 40.78
CA SER A 942 54.25 1.89 39.66
C SER A 942 54.29 0.43 39.19
N VAL A 943 53.18 -0.07 38.62
CA VAL A 943 53.04 -0.49 37.19
C VAL A 943 51.80 -1.38 36.99
N ASN A 944 50.98 -0.96 36.02
CA ASN A 944 50.15 -1.69 35.04
C ASN A 944 49.73 -3.17 35.22
N GLN A 945 48.42 -3.37 34.97
CA GLN A 945 47.80 -4.29 34.01
C GLN A 945 48.46 -5.66 33.73
N ASN A 946 47.72 -6.75 34.05
CA ASN A 946 47.02 -7.64 33.08
C ASN A 946 46.97 -9.11 33.52
N THR A 947 45.83 -9.72 33.18
CA THR A 947 45.62 -11.11 32.69
C THR A 947 45.71 -12.35 33.58
N TYR A 948 44.65 -13.16 33.40
CA TYR A 948 44.53 -14.63 33.39
C TYR A 948 44.73 -15.45 34.68
N ALA A 949 43.60 -16.03 35.09
CA ALA A 949 43.31 -17.47 35.25
C ALA A 949 44.22 -18.41 36.06
N ASP A 950 43.48 -19.31 36.71
CA ASP A 950 43.81 -20.67 37.17
C ASP A 950 44.42 -20.88 38.57
N SER A 951 43.51 -21.27 39.47
CA SER A 951 43.39 -22.58 40.11
C SER A 951 44.57 -23.21 40.91
N GLN A 952 44.14 -23.74 42.06
CA GLN A 952 44.64 -24.91 42.79
C GLN A 952 45.98 -24.84 43.54
N LEU A 953 45.88 -24.79 44.88
CA LEU A 953 46.28 -25.80 45.89
C LEU A 953 46.32 -25.05 47.23
N GLY A 954 45.59 -25.40 48.28
CA GLY A 954 45.63 -26.68 48.97
C GLY A 954 46.24 -26.46 50.36
N HIS A 955 45.35 -26.37 51.36
CA HIS A 955 45.52 -26.67 52.79
C HIS A 955 46.90 -26.53 53.46
N SER A 956 46.97 -25.78 54.58
CA SER A 956 46.99 -26.39 55.93
C SER A 956 47.34 -25.36 57.02
N MET A 957 46.62 -25.44 58.15
CA MET A 957 46.87 -24.78 59.45
C MET A 957 46.70 -23.24 59.47
N THR A 958 45.89 -22.61 60.31
CA THR A 958 45.62 -22.82 61.75
C THR A 958 44.25 -22.29 62.15
N ASN A 959 43.51 -23.13 62.89
CA ASN A 959 42.12 -22.98 63.32
C ASN A 959 41.91 -22.11 64.58
N ASP A 960 42.73 -21.10 64.86
CA ASP A 960 42.71 -20.41 66.18
C ASP A 960 42.39 -18.90 66.18
N ALA A 961 41.87 -18.34 65.07
CA ALA A 961 41.44 -16.93 65.04
C ALA A 961 39.90 -16.75 64.97
N LEU A 962 39.14 -17.76 65.37
CA LEU A 962 37.66 -17.80 65.27
C LEU A 962 36.92 -17.41 66.56
N LEU A 963 37.61 -16.89 67.58
CA LEU A 963 36.99 -16.45 68.83
C LEU A 963 37.35 -14.99 69.13
N ARG A 964 36.31 -14.13 69.14
CA ARG A 964 36.25 -12.68 69.45
C ARG A 964 36.43 -11.70 68.26
N LYS A 965 35.41 -11.62 67.40
CA LYS A 965 35.18 -10.40 66.57
C LYS A 965 34.50 -9.33 67.42
N ARG A 966 35.28 -8.41 67.98
CA ARG A 966 34.80 -7.16 68.59
C ARG A 966 34.34 -6.21 67.47
N ILE A 967 33.22 -5.50 67.64
CA ILE A 967 32.85 -4.39 66.76
C ILE A 967 33.95 -3.32 66.92
N THR A 968 34.84 -3.20 65.94
CA THR A 968 35.90 -2.18 65.95
C THR A 968 35.28 -0.84 65.56
N SER A 969 34.92 -0.02 66.55
CA SER A 969 34.63 1.39 66.34
C SER A 969 35.94 2.14 66.16
N THR A 970 36.02 3.01 65.15
CA THR A 970 37.16 3.92 64.99
C THR A 970 36.65 5.35 64.88
N ILE A 971 37.24 6.25 65.67
CA ILE A 971 36.87 7.66 65.69
C ILE A 971 37.42 8.34 64.43
N LEU A 972 36.56 9.07 63.73
CA LEU A 972 36.90 9.78 62.49
C LEU A 972 37.49 11.14 62.82
N ASN A 973 38.81 11.24 62.70
CA ASN A 973 39.54 12.52 62.69
C ASN A 973 39.79 12.99 61.26
N VAL A 974 40.11 14.28 61.09
CA VAL A 974 40.42 14.91 59.80
C VAL A 974 41.52 14.15 59.03
N GLU A 975 42.46 13.52 59.73
CA GLU A 975 43.56 12.73 59.15
C GLU A 975 43.11 11.34 58.67
N ASN A 976 42.26 10.65 59.46
CA ASN A 976 41.74 9.31 59.14
C ASN A 976 40.67 9.33 58.04
N LEU A 977 40.02 10.48 57.81
CA LEU A 977 38.98 10.65 56.81
C LEU A 977 39.47 10.41 55.36
N LYS A 978 40.77 10.56 55.10
CA LYS A 978 41.38 10.28 53.78
C LYS A 978 41.48 8.79 53.45
N MET A 979 41.39 7.90 54.46
CA MET A 979 41.48 6.44 54.26
C MET A 979 40.14 5.80 53.89
N LEU A 980 39.02 6.53 53.94
CA LEU A 980 37.71 6.09 53.45
C LEU A 980 37.73 5.95 51.92
N LYS A 981 37.64 4.71 51.43
CA LYS A 981 37.65 4.36 50.00
C LYS A 981 36.21 4.24 49.49
N ASP A 982 35.71 5.27 48.81
CA ASP A 982 34.35 5.29 48.25
C ASP A 982 34.33 4.68 46.83
N ARG A 983 33.39 3.76 46.53
CA ARG A 983 33.22 3.19 45.19
C ARG A 983 32.39 4.16 44.34
N ARG A 984 32.91 4.57 43.17
CA ARG A 984 32.16 5.41 42.23
C ARG A 984 31.16 4.55 41.45
N ASP A 985 29.87 4.69 41.74
CA ASP A 985 28.78 3.96 41.08
C ASP A 985 28.46 4.50 39.67
N LEU A 986 27.81 3.67 38.83
CA LEU A 986 27.31 4.02 37.47
C LEU A 986 26.41 5.27 37.44
N PHE A 987 25.80 5.64 38.56
CA PHE A 987 24.91 6.80 38.71
C PHE A 987 25.61 8.08 39.18
N TYR A 988 26.94 8.08 39.28
CA TYR A 988 27.74 9.26 39.63
C TYR A 988 27.40 10.54 38.82
N PRO A 989 27.22 10.53 37.48
CA PRO A 989 26.87 11.75 36.74
C PRO A 989 25.50 12.33 37.14
N LEU A 990 24.54 11.48 37.51
CA LEU A 990 23.23 11.92 37.99
C LEU A 990 23.34 12.54 39.39
N SER A 991 24.27 12.08 40.23
CA SER A 991 24.54 12.67 41.56
C SER A 991 25.17 14.08 41.51
N LEU A 992 25.73 14.48 40.36
CA LEU A 992 26.20 15.85 40.14
C LEU A 992 25.03 16.82 39.89
N ILE A 993 23.96 16.31 39.25
CA ILE A 993 22.76 17.09 38.91
C ILE A 993 21.80 17.13 40.11
N LEU A 994 21.52 15.97 40.71
CA LEU A 994 20.56 15.78 41.80
C LEU A 994 21.26 15.65 43.14
N HIS A 995 21.08 16.61 44.03
CA HIS A 995 21.60 16.55 45.39
C HIS A 995 20.90 17.49 46.35
N ASN A 996 20.90 17.13 47.62
CA ASN A 996 20.37 17.97 48.68
C ASN A 996 21.20 19.26 48.85
N THR A 997 20.51 20.38 48.97
CA THR A 997 21.07 21.74 49.05
C THR A 997 20.68 22.46 50.35
N LYS A 998 21.32 23.60 50.61
CA LYS A 998 20.96 24.52 51.71
C LYS A 998 19.70 25.33 51.34
N PRO A 999 18.88 25.75 52.33
CA PRO A 999 17.70 26.58 52.10
C PRO A 999 18.07 27.98 51.60
N VAL A 1000 17.26 28.51 50.68
CA VAL A 1000 17.37 29.87 50.10
C VAL A 1000 16.15 30.68 50.54
N GLY A 1001 16.34 31.86 51.12
CA GLY A 1001 15.35 32.54 51.99
C GLY A 1001 14.07 33.12 51.38
N HIS A 1002 13.59 32.66 50.21
CA HIS A 1002 12.37 33.18 49.56
C HIS A 1002 11.24 32.15 49.64
N GLN A 1003 10.17 32.43 50.38
CA GLN A 1003 9.15 31.44 50.75
C GLN A 1003 7.81 31.64 50.01
N ASP A 1004 7.46 32.86 49.61
CA ASP A 1004 6.08 33.19 49.20
C ASP A 1004 5.81 33.05 47.68
N LEU A 1005 6.82 33.21 46.81
CA LEU A 1005 6.67 33.08 45.35
C LEU A 1005 6.77 31.63 44.85
N VAL A 1006 7.22 30.71 45.71
CA VAL A 1006 7.75 29.41 45.30
C VAL A 1006 6.63 28.41 44.96
N GLY A 1007 5.46 28.52 45.61
CA GLY A 1007 4.31 27.66 45.31
C GLY A 1007 3.77 27.84 43.90
N LEU A 1008 3.69 29.09 43.42
CA LEU A 1008 3.24 29.41 42.07
C LEU A 1008 4.26 28.97 41.02
N VAL A 1009 5.55 29.19 41.28
CA VAL A 1009 6.64 28.73 40.39
C VAL A 1009 6.61 27.21 40.23
N ILE A 1010 6.33 26.46 41.30
CA ILE A 1010 6.24 24.99 41.23
C ILE A 1010 5.03 24.50 40.45
N SER A 1011 3.87 25.16 40.61
CA SER A 1011 2.68 24.85 39.79
C SER A 1011 2.93 25.11 38.30
N ILE A 1012 3.64 26.20 37.96
CA ILE A 1012 4.05 26.49 36.58
C ILE A 1012 5.03 25.42 36.07
N LEU A 1013 6.06 25.07 36.84
CA LEU A 1013 7.05 24.06 36.46
C LEU A 1013 6.43 22.67 36.27
N LEU A 1014 5.41 22.32 37.05
CA LEU A 1014 4.66 21.07 36.92
C LEU A 1014 3.81 21.03 35.64
N LEU A 1015 3.09 22.12 35.34
CA LEU A 1015 2.28 22.22 34.13
C LEU A 1015 3.13 22.33 32.85
N ALA A 1016 4.28 23.00 32.93
CA ALA A 1016 5.25 23.05 31.84
C ALA A 1016 5.86 21.67 31.55
N ASP A 1017 6.13 20.86 32.58
CA ASP A 1017 6.56 19.47 32.38
C ASP A 1017 5.49 18.64 31.66
N PHE A 1018 4.23 18.80 32.07
CA PHE A 1018 3.10 18.10 31.45
C PHE A 1018 2.89 18.49 29.98
N SER A 1019 2.98 19.78 29.64
CA SER A 1019 2.81 20.24 28.25
C SER A 1019 3.97 19.78 27.35
N LEU A 1020 5.20 19.77 27.86
CA LEU A 1020 6.36 19.24 27.13
C LEU A 1020 6.22 17.74 26.85
N VAL A 1021 5.74 16.97 27.83
CA VAL A 1021 5.45 15.54 27.65
C VAL A 1021 4.36 15.31 26.59
N LEU A 1022 3.30 16.11 26.60
CA LEU A 1022 2.22 15.99 25.61
C LEU A 1022 2.69 16.34 24.19
N LEU A 1023 3.49 17.41 24.04
CA LEU A 1023 4.03 17.83 22.75
C LEU A 1023 5.02 16.81 22.18
N THR A 1024 5.89 16.26 23.03
CA THR A 1024 6.83 15.20 22.61
C THR A 1024 6.09 13.91 22.23
N PHE A 1025 5.01 13.55 22.92
CA PHE A 1025 4.15 12.44 22.54
C PHE A 1025 3.46 12.66 21.19
N LEU A 1026 2.91 13.85 20.94
CA LEU A 1026 2.27 14.20 19.68
C LEU A 1026 3.27 14.22 18.51
N GLN A 1027 4.50 14.66 18.78
CA GLN A 1027 5.60 14.61 17.81
C GLN A 1027 5.99 13.15 17.50
N LEU A 1028 6.12 12.27 18.50
CA LEU A 1028 6.38 10.85 18.28
C LEU A 1028 5.26 10.15 17.51
N TYR A 1029 4.00 10.48 17.80
CA TYR A 1029 2.83 10.01 17.05
C TYR A 1029 2.87 10.41 15.58
N SER A 1030 3.37 11.62 15.29
CA SER A 1030 3.55 12.09 13.91
C SER A 1030 4.64 11.33 13.13
N TYR A 1031 5.60 10.71 13.82
CA TYR A 1031 6.64 9.90 13.18
C TYR A 1031 6.19 8.47 12.90
N SER A 1032 5.65 7.74 13.91
CA SER A 1032 5.12 6.39 13.75
C SER A 1032 4.40 5.89 15.01
N MET A 1033 3.34 5.11 14.83
CA MET A 1033 2.71 4.36 15.92
C MET A 1033 3.66 3.34 16.57
N VAL A 1034 4.60 2.79 15.80
CA VAL A 1034 5.60 1.85 16.33
C VAL A 1034 6.57 2.56 17.27
N ASP A 1035 6.93 3.81 16.98
CA ASP A 1035 7.83 4.60 17.84
C ASP A 1035 7.12 5.03 19.13
N VAL A 1036 5.83 5.36 19.05
CA VAL A 1036 4.98 5.57 20.24
C VAL A 1036 4.93 4.32 21.10
N LEU A 1037 4.72 3.14 20.50
CA LEU A 1037 4.71 1.87 21.22
C LEU A 1037 6.09 1.56 21.81
N LEU A 1038 7.19 1.79 21.08
CA LEU A 1038 8.54 1.49 21.54
C LEU A 1038 8.96 2.38 22.73
N VAL A 1039 8.56 3.66 22.72
CA VAL A 1039 8.73 4.57 23.86
C VAL A 1039 7.84 4.17 25.05
N LEU A 1040 6.60 3.72 24.78
CA LEU A 1040 5.70 3.13 25.77
C LEU A 1040 6.16 1.75 26.28
N PHE A 1041 6.99 1.00 25.58
CA PHE A 1041 7.42 -0.35 26.01
C PHE A 1041 8.79 -0.35 26.71
N ILE A 1042 9.69 0.58 26.40
CA ILE A 1042 11.02 0.65 27.06
C ILE A 1042 10.91 1.20 28.49
N LEU A 1043 9.93 2.06 28.81
CA LEU A 1043 9.68 2.59 30.16
C LEU A 1043 8.18 2.93 30.36
N PRO A 1044 7.30 1.92 30.51
CA PRO A 1044 5.86 2.03 30.28
C PRO A 1044 5.07 3.04 31.09
N LEU A 1045 5.62 3.57 32.18
CA LEU A 1045 4.96 4.58 33.01
C LEU A 1045 5.88 5.78 33.31
N GLY A 1046 7.13 5.79 32.84
CA GLY A 1046 8.11 6.81 33.19
C GLY A 1046 7.79 8.21 32.66
N ILE A 1047 7.06 8.29 31.54
CA ILE A 1047 6.68 9.56 30.91
C ILE A 1047 5.45 10.18 31.56
N LEU A 1048 4.50 9.35 32.00
CA LEU A 1048 3.23 9.77 32.60
C LEU A 1048 3.30 9.91 34.13
N ALA A 1049 4.20 9.20 34.81
CA ALA A 1049 4.34 9.20 36.27
C ALA A 1049 4.86 10.50 36.92
N PRO A 1050 5.66 11.38 36.27
CA PRO A 1050 6.13 12.61 36.89
C PRO A 1050 4.98 13.54 37.31
N PHE A 1051 3.91 13.61 36.51
CA PHE A 1051 2.77 14.49 36.79
C PHE A 1051 1.94 14.04 38.02
N PRO A 1052 1.50 12.78 38.15
CA PRO A 1052 0.90 12.26 39.39
C PRO A 1052 1.82 12.36 40.61
N ALA A 1053 3.12 12.12 40.45
CA ALA A 1053 4.08 12.27 41.55
C ALA A 1053 4.18 13.73 42.02
N GLY A 1054 4.22 14.69 41.08
CA GLY A 1054 4.22 16.12 41.37
C GLY A 1054 2.91 16.62 42.01
N ILE A 1055 1.76 16.16 41.53
CA ILE A 1055 0.45 16.49 42.12
C ILE A 1055 0.34 15.94 43.54
N ASN A 1056 0.73 14.68 43.75
CA ASN A 1056 0.73 14.06 45.08
C ASN A 1056 1.65 14.84 46.04
N ALA A 1057 2.81 15.32 45.56
CA ALA A 1057 3.69 16.18 46.35
C ALA A 1057 3.03 17.53 46.68
N LEU A 1058 2.33 18.15 45.73
CA LEU A 1058 1.67 19.45 45.89
C LEU A 1058 0.52 19.44 46.91
N PHE A 1059 -0.25 18.34 46.98
CA PHE A 1059 -1.45 18.22 47.84
C PHE A 1059 -1.24 17.45 49.16
N SER A 1060 -0.10 16.79 49.37
CA SER A 1060 0.15 16.00 50.60
C SER A 1060 0.65 16.84 51.80
N HIS A 1061 0.66 18.16 51.68
CA HIS A 1061 1.23 19.08 52.66
C HIS A 1061 0.44 19.09 53.99
N GLY A 1062 1.13 18.83 55.10
CA GLY A 1062 0.58 18.94 56.46
C GLY A 1062 1.70 19.12 57.50
N PRO A 1063 1.48 19.91 58.57
CA PRO A 1063 2.54 20.34 59.49
C PRO A 1063 3.25 19.21 60.26
N ARG A 1064 2.65 18.02 60.35
CA ARG A 1064 3.19 16.88 61.14
C ARG A 1064 3.97 15.81 60.34
N ARG A 1065 4.23 15.99 59.03
CA ARG A 1065 4.85 14.94 58.16
C ARG A 1065 6.00 15.43 57.26
N SER A 1066 6.80 16.41 57.69
CA SER A 1066 7.83 17.07 56.87
C SER A 1066 8.87 16.14 56.21
N ALA A 1067 9.40 15.13 56.92
CA ALA A 1067 10.44 14.23 56.40
C ALA A 1067 9.96 13.22 55.34
N GLY A 1068 8.65 12.95 55.27
CA GLY A 1068 8.06 12.09 54.24
C GLY A 1068 7.83 12.81 52.91
N LEU A 1069 7.62 14.13 52.96
CA LEU A 1069 7.21 14.97 51.82
C LEU A 1069 8.37 15.28 50.87
N ALA A 1070 9.55 15.55 51.42
CA ALA A 1070 10.76 15.78 50.64
C ALA A 1070 11.12 14.61 49.71
N ARG A 1071 10.86 13.38 50.17
CA ARG A 1071 11.12 12.16 49.38
C ARG A 1071 10.22 12.06 48.16
N VAL A 1072 8.98 12.57 48.23
CA VAL A 1072 8.04 12.57 47.10
C VAL A 1072 8.44 13.62 46.05
N TYR A 1073 8.86 14.82 46.48
CA TYR A 1073 9.41 15.83 45.56
C TYR A 1073 10.71 15.39 44.89
N ALA A 1074 11.60 14.76 45.66
CA ALA A 1074 12.84 14.21 45.14
C ALA A 1074 12.57 13.05 44.16
N LEU A 1075 11.51 12.26 44.37
CA LEU A 1075 11.05 11.23 43.43
C LEU A 1075 10.51 11.82 42.12
N TRP A 1076 9.74 12.91 42.19
CA TRP A 1076 9.30 13.66 41.01
C TRP A 1076 10.51 14.21 40.22
N ASN A 1077 11.51 14.74 40.93
CA ASN A 1077 12.72 15.29 40.29
C ASN A 1077 13.54 14.23 39.53
N ILE A 1078 13.76 13.05 40.14
CA ILE A 1078 14.43 11.91 39.49
C ILE A 1078 13.66 11.48 38.24
N THR A 1079 12.34 11.29 38.36
CA THR A 1079 11.51 10.73 37.28
C THR A 1079 11.38 11.69 36.09
N SER A 1080 11.25 13.00 36.33
CA SER A 1080 11.22 14.02 35.28
C SER A 1080 12.53 14.08 34.49
N LEU A 1081 13.69 13.95 35.16
CA LEU A 1081 15.01 13.97 34.51
C LEU A 1081 15.23 12.71 33.64
N VAL A 1082 14.88 11.53 34.15
CA VAL A 1082 15.01 10.26 33.41
C VAL A 1082 14.15 10.26 32.15
N ASN A 1083 12.94 10.82 32.20
CA ASN A 1083 12.03 10.92 31.05
C ASN A 1083 12.65 11.65 29.86
N VAL A 1084 13.27 12.82 30.09
CA VAL A 1084 13.87 13.61 29.01
C VAL A 1084 15.11 12.93 28.41
N ILE A 1085 15.90 12.22 29.24
CA ILE A 1085 17.05 11.44 28.76
C ILE A 1085 16.58 10.29 27.85
N VAL A 1086 15.50 9.60 28.20
CA VAL A 1086 14.94 8.51 27.39
C VAL A 1086 14.38 9.03 26.06
N ALA A 1087 13.62 10.13 26.08
CA ALA A 1087 13.12 10.77 24.87
C ALA A 1087 14.26 11.19 23.92
N PHE A 1088 15.36 11.70 24.47
CA PHE A 1088 16.58 12.04 23.72
C PHE A 1088 17.22 10.82 23.04
N VAL A 1089 17.38 9.71 23.78
CA VAL A 1089 17.97 8.47 23.23
C VAL A 1089 17.08 7.84 22.16
N CYS A 1090 15.76 7.79 22.36
CA CYS A 1090 14.82 7.26 21.37
C CYS A 1090 14.85 8.04 20.07
N GLY A 1091 14.92 9.37 20.13
CA GLY A 1091 15.04 10.17 18.93
C GLY A 1091 16.36 9.96 18.18
N ILE A 1092 17.49 9.72 18.89
CA ILE A 1092 18.78 9.41 18.26
C ILE A 1092 18.70 8.08 17.49
N LEU A 1093 18.03 7.08 18.07
CA LEU A 1093 17.84 5.78 17.44
C LEU A 1093 16.97 5.90 16.17
N HIS A 1094 15.92 6.71 16.19
CA HIS A 1094 15.07 6.96 15.02
C HIS A 1094 15.84 7.69 13.90
N TYR A 1095 16.62 8.72 14.23
CA TYR A 1095 17.47 9.41 13.26
C TYR A 1095 18.44 8.44 12.54
N LYS A 1096 19.06 7.52 13.29
CA LYS A 1096 19.94 6.48 12.71
C LYS A 1096 19.20 5.44 11.86
N SER A 1097 17.93 5.16 12.15
CA SER A 1097 17.10 4.20 11.40
C SER A 1097 16.58 4.78 10.08
N SER A 1098 16.18 6.06 10.07
CA SER A 1098 15.66 6.74 8.87
C SER A 1098 16.69 6.89 7.76
N ASN A 1099 17.98 7.03 8.10
CA ASN A 1099 19.08 7.12 7.14
C ASN A 1099 19.35 5.85 6.31
N LYS A 1100 18.62 4.75 6.56
CA LYS A 1100 18.80 3.48 5.82
C LYS A 1100 17.79 3.24 4.69
N LYS A 1101 16.80 4.13 4.44
CA LYS A 1101 15.67 3.79 3.54
C LYS A 1101 15.47 4.56 2.22
N HIS A 1102 16.33 5.50 1.81
CA HIS A 1102 16.21 6.08 0.46
C HIS A 1102 17.56 6.39 -0.23
N PRO A 1103 17.92 5.71 -1.32
CA PRO A 1103 19.08 6.04 -2.16
C PRO A 1103 18.68 6.84 -3.40
N SER A 1104 18.01 8.00 -3.25
CA SER A 1104 17.71 8.87 -4.40
C SER A 1104 17.49 10.35 -4.08
N MET A 1105 18.24 10.94 -3.14
CA MET A 1105 18.31 12.39 -2.98
C MET A 1105 19.75 12.86 -3.02
N GLN A 1106 20.03 13.80 -3.91
CA GLN A 1106 21.32 14.50 -4.02
C GLN A 1106 21.71 15.14 -2.68
N PRO A 1107 22.92 14.89 -2.17
CA PRO A 1107 23.38 15.47 -0.93
C PRO A 1107 24.15 16.75 -1.23
N TRP A 1108 23.49 17.91 -1.17
CA TRP A 1108 24.06 19.20 -0.76
C TRP A 1108 23.09 20.34 -1.06
N ASN A 1109 22.30 20.69 -0.06
CA ASN A 1109 21.93 22.07 0.21
C ASN A 1109 21.82 22.22 1.73
N PHE A 1110 22.67 23.07 2.31
CA PHE A 1110 22.81 23.33 3.74
C PHE A 1110 21.60 24.08 4.37
N GLY A 1111 20.39 23.82 3.88
CA GLY A 1111 19.16 24.51 4.29
C GLY A 1111 17.91 23.63 4.40
N GLY A 1112 18.07 22.31 4.60
CA GLY A 1112 16.95 21.37 4.76
C GLY A 1112 16.72 20.98 6.22
N ASP A 1113 15.49 21.16 6.71
CA ASP A 1113 14.97 20.89 8.06
C ASP A 1113 15.27 19.50 8.66
N GLU A 1114 15.77 18.55 7.87
CA GLU A 1114 16.15 17.20 8.36
C GLU A 1114 17.47 17.19 9.17
N THR A 1115 18.28 18.26 9.12
CA THR A 1115 19.59 18.32 9.79
C THR A 1115 19.56 18.90 11.22
N SER A 1116 18.44 19.48 11.66
CA SER A 1116 18.32 20.24 12.92
C SER A 1116 17.56 19.52 14.04
N TRP A 1117 17.30 18.22 13.91
CA TRP A 1117 16.50 17.44 14.88
C TRP A 1117 17.08 17.44 16.31
N TRP A 1118 18.40 17.60 16.48
CA TRP A 1118 19.08 17.57 17.78
C TRP A 1118 18.93 18.85 18.62
N LEU A 1119 18.55 19.98 18.00
CA LEU A 1119 18.57 21.28 18.67
C LEU A 1119 17.49 21.41 19.74
N PHE A 1120 16.27 20.93 19.43
CA PHE A 1120 15.13 20.97 20.35
C PHE A 1120 15.30 20.03 21.56
N PRO A 1121 15.68 18.74 21.41
CA PRO A 1121 15.94 17.86 22.54
C PRO A 1121 17.09 18.34 23.46
N THR A 1122 18.14 18.93 22.90
CA THR A 1122 19.28 19.45 23.68
C THR A 1122 18.87 20.65 24.54
N GLY A 1123 18.02 21.54 24.00
CA GLY A 1123 17.43 22.65 24.76
C GLY A 1123 16.56 22.18 25.93
N LEU A 1124 15.80 21.09 25.74
CA LEU A 1124 14.96 20.51 26.80
C LEU A 1124 15.79 19.94 27.96
N VAL A 1125 16.90 19.26 27.69
CA VAL A 1125 17.81 18.72 28.73
C VAL A 1125 18.38 19.87 29.59
N LEU A 1126 18.77 20.97 28.96
CA LEU A 1126 19.30 22.14 29.67
C LEU A 1126 18.24 22.78 30.59
N CYS A 1127 17.02 22.97 30.06
CA CYS A 1127 15.90 23.52 30.82
C CYS A 1127 15.57 22.65 32.05
N LYS A 1128 15.62 21.33 31.88
CA LYS A 1128 15.39 20.37 32.98
C LYS A 1128 16.45 20.38 34.06
N CYS A 1129 17.72 20.56 33.70
CA CYS A 1129 18.78 20.68 34.68
C CYS A 1129 18.58 21.89 35.60
N ILE A 1130 18.06 23.00 35.05
CA ILE A 1130 17.73 24.21 35.82
C ILE A 1130 16.50 23.95 36.71
N GLN A 1131 15.45 23.34 36.16
CA GLN A 1131 14.26 22.96 36.93
C GLN A 1131 14.61 22.08 38.14
N ALA A 1132 15.49 21.09 37.96
CA ALA A 1132 15.88 20.17 39.02
C ALA A 1132 16.49 20.89 40.24
N ARG A 1133 17.28 21.94 40.00
CA ARG A 1133 17.89 22.75 41.07
C ARG A 1133 16.88 23.60 41.84
N LEU A 1134 15.89 24.15 41.12
CA LEU A 1134 14.83 24.93 41.76
C LEU A 1134 13.97 24.05 42.69
N VAL A 1135 13.72 22.79 42.31
CA VAL A 1135 13.01 21.82 43.14
C VAL A 1135 13.84 21.46 44.39
N ASP A 1136 15.14 21.21 44.26
CA ASP A 1136 16.02 20.91 45.41
C ASP A 1136 16.06 22.04 46.45
N TRP A 1137 16.09 23.30 45.99
CA TRP A 1137 15.97 24.46 46.87
C TRP A 1137 14.63 24.49 47.60
N HIS A 1138 13.53 24.20 46.92
CA HIS A 1138 12.22 24.15 47.55
C HIS A 1138 12.13 23.06 48.63
N VAL A 1139 12.61 21.86 48.33
CA VAL A 1139 12.62 20.74 49.28
C VAL A 1139 13.46 21.08 50.52
N SER A 1140 14.51 21.88 50.36
CA SER A 1140 15.31 22.35 51.49
C SER A 1140 14.61 23.34 52.42
N ILE A 1141 13.74 24.19 51.86
CA ILE A 1141 12.92 25.14 52.62
C ILE A 1141 11.79 24.42 53.38
N LEU A 1142 11.22 23.35 52.80
CA LEU A 1142 10.12 22.61 53.42
C LEU A 1142 10.54 21.78 54.65
N GLU A 1143 11.71 21.13 54.61
CA GLU A 1143 12.14 20.27 55.73
C GLU A 1143 12.70 21.07 56.92
N ILE A 1144 13.27 22.26 56.67
CA ILE A 1144 13.98 23.05 57.67
C ILE A 1144 13.37 24.45 57.71
N GLN A 1145 12.45 24.64 58.68
CA GLN A 1145 11.75 25.90 58.88
C GLN A 1145 12.60 26.93 59.63
N ASP A 1146 13.39 26.47 60.59
CA ASP A 1146 14.31 27.34 61.34
C ASP A 1146 15.63 27.53 60.58
N ARG A 1147 15.85 28.77 60.13
CA ARG A 1147 17.04 29.16 59.36
C ARG A 1147 18.27 29.33 60.26
N ALA A 1148 18.11 29.52 61.57
CA ALA A 1148 19.22 29.66 62.52
C ALA A 1148 20.08 28.38 62.59
N VAL A 1149 19.49 27.23 62.24
CA VAL A 1149 20.13 25.91 62.21
C VAL A 1149 21.30 25.83 61.21
N TYR A 1150 21.30 26.66 60.15
CA TYR A 1150 22.40 26.75 59.18
C TYR A 1150 23.36 27.92 59.42
N SER A 1151 23.21 28.65 60.53
CA SER A 1151 24.11 29.74 60.88
C SER A 1151 25.54 29.21 61.10
N ASN A 1152 26.53 29.89 60.51
CA ASN A 1152 27.94 29.62 60.77
C ASN A 1152 28.43 30.28 62.08
N ASN A 1153 27.58 31.08 62.74
CA ASN A 1153 27.92 31.74 63.99
C ASN A 1153 27.33 30.94 65.16
N PRO A 1154 28.17 30.37 66.06
CA PRO A 1154 27.71 29.51 67.14
C PRO A 1154 26.78 30.23 68.12
N THR A 1155 26.94 31.54 68.32
CA THR A 1155 26.06 32.31 69.23
C THR A 1155 24.64 32.42 68.68
N ILE A 1156 24.48 32.73 67.39
CA ILE A 1156 23.18 32.78 66.69
C ILE A 1156 22.55 31.39 66.60
N PHE A 1157 23.38 30.35 66.45
CA PHE A 1157 22.89 28.97 66.41
C PHE A 1157 22.28 28.53 67.74
N TRP A 1158 22.78 28.98 68.90
CA TRP A 1158 22.31 28.56 70.22
C TRP A 1158 21.30 29.52 70.88
N GLN A 1159 21.16 30.75 70.39
CA GLN A 1159 20.14 31.75 70.77
C GLN A 1159 18.74 31.30 70.38
#